data_AF-A0A0S9QHH2-F1
#
_entry.id   AF-A0A0S9QHH2-F1
#
_cell.length_a   1.000
_cell.length_b   1.000
_cell.length_c   1.000
_cell.angle_alpha   90.00
_cell.angle_beta   90.00
_cell.angle_gamma   90.00
#
_symmetry.space_group_name_H-M   'P 1'
#
loop_
_entity.id
_entity.type
_entity.pdbx_description
1 polymer ?
#
loop_
_entity_poly.entity_id
_entity_poly.type
_entity_poly.pdbx_seq_one_letter_code
_entity_poly.pdbx_strand_id
1 'polypeptide(L)'
;MTTARRRGILAVVTAIILLALGAGVAFAVGDALGIRTEPSAQMEPQAPVVPAVADPVLPPSFTFDAPETERVSVALEELTDAVTAASGTSGEAVLTARIDPTLVATDDAYAIEGDAAALLVRAGSEDGVTRGIYDLSAQVRAAAPLTDLVGEHAASRLPLRMTDLGAVGVIPDPAEWESGDDYSHASKAFAAVMQPEPPYVDQTALAAAFDDFDAFLRHSLANGFNAVAFPGFVEYVTFDGAPDGPVYADGDDHRDKALALRDAYAPFWERADELGMKVFLRTDMLALTGPLEQYLAGEFGSLDTENPELWNVYTAGLDELYDAVPALDGVLIRIGEAGPVYDVGGWDYYSALEVTSLDAVRTMLEAFTAQAEASDREVIFRTWSVGVGAVGDMHTNAESYEAVLGGIDSPALIVSTKYTLGDFYTWLPLNDTLEQGSQRRIVEFQSRREFENFGAFPNDLGPQYQWALQQLLAANDQVEGIWVWTQDGGPWRAGPMSLYLKSGFWQLYELNTQLAASLAQNPEADVAGTTAAWAREYFSEDPATVEAIVEAMTHSRDAIAQGMYVPQFAEQRVFAIGLEPPPMMWIFEWDILTGDSAVLDVLYSIVRDSGADGVEAAIGDGAEAVVAVEQMRELVSETDAATWRSPEMRAAFLDTLDYELDTLRLLESYRAMILHQGQWHDTLSPEAHARWDSDRVAYEERAAEHLAKYGGNLDYPAFNLTAAQLGVERAMRDEPMAWVARVLLVLALAWVVIGMLAARTRLVAKPGAAAARATWIASTRPWRARESTLGMLELDRWLLLIVPAGLLVATRAVQTSFLSWTHLAVIVGAWVVFALVLRLFVWERSPWPVIAAVGGVVVLRCIVTLFALSFTGPGGYWFAFWTDPLLRTVYISIAFALFVWVFVAAGWALSAQVRARRATGYVLAAAGAGLLVPAVAVGAIGLETALTLWNDEMGLLPWGLARILGITTYLEIPSVTPWAAAAFGGALLVVGLLLAVPWRRQRGAASGPS
;
A
#
# COMPACT_ATOMS: atom_id res chain seq x y z
N MET A 1 27.43 -0.78 58.80
CA MET A 1 26.01 -0.82 58.36
C MET A 1 25.43 -2.19 58.64
N THR A 2 24.19 -2.29 59.13
CA THR A 2 23.52 -3.59 59.28
C THR A 2 23.25 -4.22 57.90
N THR A 3 23.29 -5.55 57.82
CA THR A 3 23.05 -6.33 56.58
C THR A 3 21.71 -5.97 55.92
N ALA A 4 20.69 -5.63 56.73
CA ALA A 4 19.40 -5.13 56.28
C ALA A 4 19.48 -3.76 55.60
N ARG A 5 20.26 -2.81 56.13
CA ARG A 5 20.47 -1.48 55.53
C ARG A 5 21.23 -1.58 54.21
N ARG A 6 22.20 -2.50 54.09
CA ARG A 6 22.93 -2.76 52.84
C ARG A 6 22.03 -3.32 51.73
N ARG A 7 21.13 -4.27 52.07
CA ARG A 7 20.16 -4.84 51.11
C ARG A 7 19.10 -3.82 50.68
N GLY A 8 18.66 -2.95 51.59
CA GLY A 8 17.76 -1.85 51.26
C GLY A 8 18.37 -0.86 50.26
N ILE A 9 19.63 -0.44 50.47
CA ILE A 9 20.34 0.43 49.51
C ILE A 9 20.52 -0.28 48.16
N LEU A 10 20.90 -1.57 48.16
CA LEU A 10 21.03 -2.34 46.92
C LEU A 10 19.71 -2.39 46.15
N ALA A 11 18.57 -2.59 46.82
CA ALA A 11 17.25 -2.60 46.17
C ALA A 11 16.92 -1.25 45.51
N VAL A 12 17.21 -0.13 46.18
CA VAL A 12 16.99 1.21 45.64
C VAL A 12 17.89 1.44 44.42
N VAL A 13 19.18 1.10 44.51
CA VAL A 13 20.12 1.21 43.38
C VAL A 13 19.68 0.34 42.21
N THR A 14 19.26 -0.91 42.46
CA THR A 14 18.72 -1.78 41.41
C THR A 14 17.46 -1.18 40.78
N ALA A 15 16.51 -0.66 41.56
CA ALA A 15 15.32 -0.02 41.01
C ALA A 15 15.64 1.18 40.12
N ILE A 16 16.60 2.03 40.52
CA ILE A 16 17.07 3.16 39.70
C ILE A 16 17.69 2.67 38.39
N ILE A 17 18.54 1.64 38.44
CA ILE A 17 19.14 1.04 37.23
C ILE A 17 18.06 0.47 36.32
N LEU A 18 17.07 -0.25 36.86
CA LEU A 18 15.99 -0.82 36.06
C LEU A 18 15.10 0.25 35.41
N LEU A 19 14.84 1.36 36.10
CA LEU A 19 14.15 2.51 35.52
C LEU A 19 14.98 3.19 34.43
N ALA A 20 16.29 3.34 34.63
CA ALA A 20 17.19 3.90 33.61
C ALA A 20 17.27 2.99 32.37
N LEU A 21 17.33 1.67 32.55
CA LEU A 21 17.24 0.71 31.44
C LEU A 21 15.88 0.77 30.75
N GLY A 22 14.80 0.88 31.52
CA GLY A 22 13.45 1.08 30.98
C GLY A 22 13.32 2.35 30.16
N ALA A 23 13.93 3.45 30.60
CA ALA A 23 13.99 4.70 29.83
C ALA A 23 14.81 4.53 28.54
N GLY A 24 15.90 3.76 28.57
CA GLY A 24 16.64 3.41 27.36
C GLY A 24 15.81 2.59 26.36
N VAL A 25 15.02 1.62 26.84
CA VAL A 25 14.08 0.85 25.99
C VAL A 25 12.98 1.75 25.45
N ALA A 26 12.43 2.65 26.28
CA ALA A 26 11.43 3.61 25.86
C ALA A 26 11.94 4.56 24.77
N PHE A 27 13.18 5.03 24.90
CA PHE A 27 13.84 5.83 23.88
C PHE A 27 13.99 5.04 22.57
N ALA A 28 14.48 3.80 22.64
CA ALA A 28 14.60 2.94 21.45
C ALA A 28 13.26 2.65 20.78
N VAL A 29 12.17 2.47 21.55
CA VAL A 29 10.82 2.32 20.99
C VAL A 29 10.36 3.63 20.35
N GLY A 30 10.59 4.79 20.99
CA GLY A 30 10.23 6.08 20.42
C GLY A 30 10.97 6.38 19.11
N ASP A 31 12.26 6.04 19.06
CA ASP A 31 13.12 6.17 17.88
C ASP A 31 12.65 5.23 16.76
N ALA A 32 12.38 3.95 17.07
CA ALA A 32 11.86 2.98 16.10
C ALA A 32 10.46 3.33 15.57
N LEU A 33 9.61 3.96 16.39
CA LEU A 33 8.31 4.45 15.93
C LEU A 33 8.46 5.63 14.98
N GLY A 34 9.49 6.47 15.13
CA GLY A 34 9.83 7.51 14.17
C GLY A 34 8.73 8.54 13.84
N ILE A 35 7.67 8.62 14.65
CA ILE A 35 6.48 9.44 14.32
C ILE A 35 6.86 10.91 14.24
N ARG A 36 6.78 11.48 13.04
CA ARG A 36 7.00 12.90 12.77
C ARG A 36 6.13 13.34 11.59
N THR A 37 5.86 14.63 11.52
CA THR A 37 5.18 15.25 10.38
C THR A 37 5.98 16.44 9.88
N GLU A 38 5.81 16.73 8.60
CA GLU A 38 6.25 17.98 7.98
C GLU A 38 5.20 18.41 6.93
N PRO A 39 5.07 19.72 6.65
CA PRO A 39 4.15 20.18 5.61
C PRO A 39 4.49 19.57 4.25
N SER A 40 3.49 19.07 3.55
CA SER A 40 3.58 18.58 2.17
C SER A 40 3.38 19.75 1.19
N ALA A 41 4.29 19.90 0.22
CA ALA A 41 4.12 20.88 -0.84
C ALA A 41 2.93 20.47 -1.73
N GLN A 42 1.99 21.38 -1.95
CA GLN A 42 0.80 21.09 -2.75
C GLN A 42 0.99 21.57 -4.18
N MET A 43 0.40 20.85 -5.14
CA MET A 43 0.27 21.34 -6.51
C MET A 43 -0.72 22.51 -6.55
N GLU A 44 -0.48 23.48 -7.43
CA GLU A 44 -1.31 24.69 -7.53
C GLU A 44 -1.90 24.85 -8.95
N PRO A 45 -2.74 23.91 -9.42
CA PRO A 45 -3.37 24.02 -10.73
C PRO A 45 -4.29 25.23 -10.80
N GLN A 46 -4.54 25.71 -12.02
CA GLN A 46 -5.59 26.72 -12.23
C GLN A 46 -6.96 26.13 -11.90
N ALA A 47 -7.88 26.97 -11.44
CA ALA A 47 -9.25 26.54 -11.20
C ALA A 47 -9.89 26.05 -12.52
N PRO A 48 -10.65 24.94 -12.50
CA PRO A 48 -11.36 24.46 -13.68
C PRO A 48 -12.35 25.53 -14.15
N VAL A 49 -12.61 25.56 -15.46
CA VAL A 49 -13.52 26.52 -16.09
C VAL A 49 -14.52 25.78 -16.98
N VAL A 50 -15.74 26.29 -17.04
CA VAL A 50 -16.76 25.82 -17.99
C VAL A 50 -16.61 26.63 -19.29
N PRO A 51 -16.35 25.98 -20.44
CA PRO A 51 -16.19 26.67 -21.70
C PRO A 51 -17.57 27.04 -22.27
N ALA A 52 -17.62 28.02 -23.17
CA ALA A 52 -18.82 28.26 -23.94
C ALA A 52 -19.02 27.12 -24.96
N VAL A 53 -20.07 26.31 -24.79
CA VAL A 53 -20.38 25.20 -25.70
C VAL A 53 -21.17 25.73 -26.91
N ALA A 54 -20.57 25.69 -28.10
CA ALA A 54 -21.20 26.16 -29.33
C ALA A 54 -22.28 25.18 -29.85
N ASP A 55 -23.11 25.59 -30.82
CA ASP A 55 -24.00 24.63 -31.51
C ASP A 55 -23.18 23.56 -32.26
N PRO A 56 -23.64 22.29 -32.31
CA PRO A 56 -22.93 21.23 -33.02
C PRO A 56 -22.90 21.49 -34.54
N VAL A 57 -21.75 21.21 -35.15
CA VAL A 57 -21.53 21.36 -36.60
C VAL A 57 -21.53 19.98 -37.24
N LEU A 58 -22.42 19.79 -38.22
CA LEU A 58 -22.49 18.53 -38.98
C LEU A 58 -21.28 18.41 -39.92
N PRO A 59 -20.56 17.28 -39.90
CA PRO A 59 -19.45 17.05 -40.82
C PRO A 59 -19.93 16.87 -42.28
N PRO A 60 -19.08 17.13 -43.28
CA PRO A 60 -19.37 16.75 -44.66
C PRO A 60 -19.23 15.23 -44.85
N SER A 61 -19.80 14.70 -45.94
CA SER A 61 -19.36 13.40 -46.45
C SER A 61 -18.03 13.56 -47.19
N PHE A 62 -17.12 12.61 -47.01
CA PHE A 62 -15.78 12.69 -47.62
C PHE A 62 -15.63 11.82 -48.86
N THR A 63 -14.80 12.31 -49.78
CA THR A 63 -14.11 11.51 -50.78
C THR A 63 -12.60 11.69 -50.57
N PHE A 64 -11.86 10.59 -50.62
CA PHE A 64 -10.44 10.57 -50.25
C PHE A 64 -9.53 10.48 -51.47
N ASP A 65 -8.46 11.26 -51.46
CA ASP A 65 -7.30 11.16 -52.35
C ASP A 65 -6.03 11.17 -51.48
N ALA A 66 -5.58 10.00 -51.06
CA ALA A 66 -4.53 9.82 -50.06
C ALA A 66 -3.53 8.73 -50.46
N PRO A 67 -2.34 8.67 -49.84
CA PRO A 67 -1.41 7.55 -50.02
C PRO A 67 -2.08 6.21 -49.66
N GLU A 68 -1.75 5.16 -50.43
CA GLU A 68 -2.22 3.79 -50.21
C GLU A 68 -1.29 3.05 -49.23
N THR A 69 -1.18 3.55 -48.00
CA THR A 69 -0.47 2.88 -46.90
C THR A 69 -1.46 2.45 -45.82
N GLU A 70 -1.09 1.45 -45.03
CA GLU A 70 -1.98 0.91 -43.99
C GLU A 70 -2.27 1.96 -42.90
N ARG A 71 -1.26 2.70 -42.44
CA ARG A 71 -1.42 3.75 -41.42
C ARG A 71 -2.42 4.83 -41.85
N VAL A 72 -2.28 5.32 -43.09
CA VAL A 72 -3.21 6.30 -43.65
C VAL A 72 -4.60 5.71 -43.83
N SER A 73 -4.70 4.44 -44.25
CA SER A 73 -6.00 3.77 -44.40
C SER A 73 -6.74 3.66 -43.06
N VAL A 74 -6.05 3.24 -41.99
CA VAL A 74 -6.64 3.18 -40.63
C VAL A 74 -7.05 4.56 -40.13
N ALA A 75 -6.24 5.60 -40.35
CA ALA A 75 -6.62 6.97 -39.98
C ALA A 75 -7.88 7.45 -40.73
N LEU A 76 -8.01 7.10 -42.02
CA LEU A 76 -9.20 7.42 -42.82
C LEU A 76 -10.44 6.60 -42.42
N GLU A 77 -10.25 5.35 -41.98
CA GLU A 77 -11.32 4.55 -41.37
C GLU A 77 -11.85 5.23 -40.12
N GLU A 78 -10.97 5.68 -39.23
CA GLU A 78 -11.35 6.44 -38.02
C GLU A 78 -12.12 7.73 -38.36
N LEU A 79 -11.69 8.48 -39.38
CA LEU A 79 -12.45 9.66 -39.85
C LEU A 79 -13.83 9.27 -40.38
N THR A 80 -13.91 8.16 -41.10
CA THR A 80 -15.18 7.64 -41.64
C THR A 80 -16.12 7.20 -40.53
N ASP A 81 -15.58 6.57 -39.48
CA ASP A 81 -16.33 6.14 -38.30
C ASP A 81 -16.83 7.35 -37.50
N ALA A 82 -16.00 8.37 -37.31
CA ALA A 82 -16.39 9.63 -36.68
C ALA A 82 -17.55 10.31 -37.44
N VAL A 83 -17.48 10.38 -38.77
CA VAL A 83 -18.56 10.93 -39.61
C VAL A 83 -19.82 10.09 -39.55
N THR A 84 -19.68 8.76 -39.46
CA THR A 84 -20.81 7.83 -39.34
C THR A 84 -21.49 7.92 -37.97
N ALA A 85 -20.73 8.20 -36.91
CA ALA A 85 -21.22 8.35 -35.55
C ALA A 85 -21.89 9.71 -35.27
N ALA A 86 -21.64 10.72 -36.10
CA ALA A 86 -22.26 12.03 -36.00
C ALA A 86 -23.78 11.98 -36.26
N SER A 87 -24.54 12.93 -35.69
CA SER A 87 -26.01 13.00 -35.85
C SER A 87 -26.50 13.19 -37.30
N GLY A 88 -25.61 13.60 -38.21
CA GLY A 88 -25.88 13.70 -39.63
C GLY A 88 -24.70 14.28 -40.40
N THR A 89 -24.86 14.44 -41.71
CA THR A 89 -23.87 15.09 -42.58
C THR A 89 -24.45 16.31 -43.28
N SER A 90 -23.59 17.28 -43.58
CA SER A 90 -23.94 18.49 -44.31
C SER A 90 -22.88 18.81 -45.38
N GLY A 91 -23.24 18.62 -46.64
CA GLY A 91 -22.36 18.87 -47.78
C GLY A 91 -21.43 17.70 -48.11
N GLU A 92 -20.56 17.92 -49.10
CA GLU A 92 -19.55 16.98 -49.57
C GLU A 92 -18.19 17.69 -49.56
N ALA A 93 -17.14 16.97 -49.14
CA ALA A 93 -15.77 17.46 -49.13
C ALA A 93 -14.82 16.45 -49.79
N VAL A 94 -13.80 16.97 -50.46
CA VAL A 94 -12.65 16.17 -50.90
C VAL A 94 -11.53 16.34 -49.89
N LEU A 95 -11.08 15.26 -49.26
CA LEU A 95 -9.88 15.25 -48.42
C LEU A 95 -8.71 14.69 -49.22
N THR A 96 -7.74 15.54 -49.48
CA THR A 96 -6.47 15.15 -50.11
C THR A 96 -5.40 15.03 -49.03
N ALA A 97 -4.68 13.92 -48.99
CA ALA A 97 -3.53 13.75 -48.11
C ALA A 97 -2.25 13.61 -48.94
N ARG A 98 -1.17 14.30 -48.56
CA ARG A 98 0.10 14.31 -49.29
C ARG A 98 1.30 14.31 -48.35
N ILE A 99 2.17 13.32 -48.53
CA ILE A 99 3.54 13.35 -48.02
C ILE A 99 4.38 14.15 -49.02
N ASP A 100 4.83 15.34 -48.63
CA ASP A 100 5.63 16.24 -49.46
C ASP A 100 7.12 16.10 -49.09
N PRO A 101 7.94 15.42 -49.92
CA PRO A 101 9.35 15.20 -49.65
C PRO A 101 10.20 16.48 -49.75
N THR A 102 9.62 17.61 -50.16
CA THR A 102 10.30 18.90 -50.18
C THR A 102 10.22 19.63 -48.83
N LEU A 103 9.31 19.21 -47.95
CA LEU A 103 9.27 19.64 -46.56
C LEU A 103 10.30 18.84 -45.75
N VAL A 104 10.93 19.49 -44.77
CA VAL A 104 11.76 18.77 -43.80
C VAL A 104 10.82 17.92 -42.96
N ALA A 105 11.04 16.61 -42.92
CA ALA A 105 10.33 15.73 -42.00
C ALA A 105 10.71 16.13 -40.56
N THR A 106 9.75 16.73 -39.85
CA THR A 106 9.85 17.11 -38.45
C THR A 106 8.78 16.36 -37.68
N ASP A 107 9.09 15.11 -37.30
CA ASP A 107 8.21 14.20 -36.57
C ASP A 107 6.79 14.14 -37.16
N ASP A 108 5.78 14.48 -36.36
CA ASP A 108 4.36 14.48 -36.72
C ASP A 108 3.80 15.88 -37.06
N ALA A 109 4.64 16.84 -37.47
CA ALA A 109 4.16 18.15 -37.92
C ALA A 109 3.41 18.08 -39.26
N TYR A 110 2.36 18.88 -39.42
CA TYR A 110 1.55 18.92 -40.65
C TYR A 110 0.91 20.29 -40.87
N ALA A 111 0.33 20.48 -42.06
CA ALA A 111 -0.49 21.63 -42.38
C ALA A 111 -1.80 21.18 -43.01
N ILE A 112 -2.90 21.86 -42.68
CA ILE A 112 -4.18 21.73 -43.38
C ILE A 112 -4.43 23.00 -44.20
N GLU A 113 -4.60 22.85 -45.50
CA GLU A 113 -4.93 23.93 -46.43
C GLU A 113 -6.33 23.72 -47.03
N GLY A 114 -6.93 24.79 -47.54
CA GLY A 114 -8.18 24.74 -48.31
C GLY A 114 -9.39 25.34 -47.58
N ASP A 115 -10.56 24.77 -47.82
CA ASP A 115 -11.84 25.22 -47.26
C ASP A 115 -12.79 24.04 -46.97
N ALA A 116 -14.01 24.34 -46.53
CA ALA A 116 -15.00 23.33 -46.12
C ALA A 116 -15.38 22.30 -47.21
N ALA A 117 -15.11 22.56 -48.49
CA ALA A 117 -15.41 21.64 -49.60
C ALA A 117 -14.16 20.89 -50.11
N ALA A 118 -12.96 21.35 -49.76
CA ALA A 118 -11.72 20.73 -50.18
C ALA A 118 -10.60 21.01 -49.16
N LEU A 119 -10.22 19.97 -48.42
CA LEU A 119 -9.14 20.02 -47.42
C LEU A 119 -7.91 19.27 -47.96
N LEU A 120 -6.73 19.84 -47.75
CA LEU A 120 -5.44 19.23 -48.06
C LEU A 120 -4.63 19.08 -46.77
N VAL A 121 -4.42 17.85 -46.32
CA VAL A 121 -3.41 17.52 -45.29
C VAL A 121 -2.06 17.34 -45.99
N ARG A 122 -1.09 18.19 -45.66
CA ARG A 122 0.27 18.14 -46.20
C ARG A 122 1.29 18.02 -45.06
N ALA A 123 2.16 17.02 -45.11
CA ALA A 123 3.24 16.84 -44.13
C ALA A 123 4.53 16.34 -44.79
N GLY A 124 5.67 16.48 -44.11
CA GLY A 124 6.97 15.96 -44.57
C GLY A 124 7.17 14.46 -44.31
N SER A 125 6.32 13.87 -43.48
CA SER A 125 6.36 12.48 -43.01
C SER A 125 4.97 11.84 -43.14
N GLU A 126 4.93 10.51 -43.05
CA GLU A 126 3.67 9.77 -42.93
C GLU A 126 2.98 10.05 -41.59
N ASP A 127 3.75 10.12 -40.49
CA ASP A 127 3.24 10.41 -39.14
C ASP A 127 2.51 11.76 -39.06
N GLY A 128 3.01 12.78 -39.77
CA GLY A 128 2.31 14.06 -39.86
C GLY A 128 1.01 13.98 -40.68
N VAL A 129 1.00 13.18 -41.75
CA VAL A 129 -0.24 12.96 -42.53
C VAL A 129 -1.28 12.22 -41.69
N THR A 130 -0.91 11.14 -41.01
CA THR A 130 -1.83 10.35 -40.19
C THR A 130 -2.34 11.18 -39.00
N ARG A 131 -1.47 11.90 -38.30
CA ARG A 131 -1.89 12.83 -37.25
C ARG A 131 -2.89 13.86 -37.76
N GLY A 132 -2.64 14.51 -38.90
CA GLY A 132 -3.58 15.48 -39.46
C GLY A 132 -4.96 14.89 -39.80
N ILE A 133 -5.02 13.59 -40.13
CA ILE A 133 -6.29 12.88 -40.35
C ILE A 133 -6.95 12.56 -39.00
N TYR A 134 -6.21 12.08 -38.00
CA TYR A 134 -6.76 11.85 -36.66
C TYR A 134 -7.28 13.13 -35.99
N ASP A 135 -6.58 14.25 -36.16
CA ASP A 135 -7.03 15.55 -35.64
C ASP A 135 -8.33 16.00 -36.34
N LEU A 136 -8.52 15.69 -37.64
CA LEU A 136 -9.81 15.86 -38.32
C LEU A 136 -10.90 14.95 -37.73
N SER A 137 -10.60 13.69 -37.44
CA SER A 137 -11.54 12.75 -36.80
C SER A 137 -11.98 13.25 -35.43
N ALA A 138 -11.03 13.69 -34.59
CA ALA A 138 -11.31 14.29 -33.29
C ALA A 138 -12.18 15.54 -33.41
N GLN A 139 -11.93 16.41 -34.40
CA GLN A 139 -12.73 17.60 -34.67
C GLN A 139 -14.19 17.24 -35.08
N VAL A 140 -14.38 16.15 -35.83
CA VAL A 140 -15.71 15.61 -36.15
C VAL A 140 -16.41 15.09 -34.89
N ARG A 141 -15.72 14.32 -34.04
CA ARG A 141 -16.27 13.80 -32.77
C ARG A 141 -16.65 14.90 -31.79
N ALA A 142 -15.86 15.97 -31.77
CA ALA A 142 -16.14 17.20 -31.04
C ALA A 142 -17.27 18.04 -31.69
N ALA A 143 -17.86 17.61 -32.81
CA ALA A 143 -18.87 18.32 -33.58
C ALA A 143 -18.49 19.79 -33.84
N ALA A 144 -17.23 20.03 -34.17
CA ALA A 144 -16.65 21.36 -34.34
C ALA A 144 -16.30 21.63 -35.83
N PRO A 145 -16.20 22.90 -36.25
CA PRO A 145 -15.87 23.22 -37.65
C PRO A 145 -14.50 22.69 -38.05
N LEU A 146 -14.43 21.90 -39.13
CA LEU A 146 -13.16 21.41 -39.69
C LEU A 146 -12.24 22.54 -40.15
N THR A 147 -12.81 23.68 -40.53
CA THR A 147 -12.05 24.86 -40.97
C THR A 147 -11.23 25.48 -39.85
N ASP A 148 -11.52 25.18 -38.58
CA ASP A 148 -10.75 25.68 -37.44
C ASP A 148 -9.36 25.02 -37.36
N LEU A 149 -9.19 23.86 -38.01
CA LEU A 149 -7.89 23.21 -38.16
C LEU A 149 -7.09 23.71 -39.36
N VAL A 150 -7.61 24.60 -40.22
CA VAL A 150 -6.86 25.14 -41.37
C VAL A 150 -5.70 26.00 -40.88
N GLY A 151 -4.48 25.61 -41.23
CA GLY A 151 -3.25 26.24 -40.76
C GLY A 151 -2.09 25.26 -40.64
N GLU A 152 -0.98 25.78 -40.12
CA GLU A 152 0.21 24.99 -39.79
C GLU A 152 0.09 24.47 -38.35
N HIS A 153 0.39 23.18 -38.15
CA HIS A 153 0.40 22.51 -36.86
C HIS A 153 1.81 22.00 -36.57
N ALA A 154 2.41 22.49 -35.49
CA ALA A 154 3.75 22.08 -35.07
C ALA A 154 3.75 20.60 -34.65
N ALA A 155 4.93 19.97 -34.69
CA ALA A 155 5.13 18.64 -34.12
C ALA A 155 4.71 18.63 -32.64
N SER A 156 4.20 17.49 -32.19
CA SER A 156 3.85 17.24 -30.79
C SER A 156 5.02 17.57 -29.87
N ARG A 157 4.74 18.29 -28.77
CA ARG A 157 5.78 18.74 -27.83
C ARG A 157 6.57 17.58 -27.22
N LEU A 158 5.88 16.47 -26.95
CA LEU A 158 6.45 15.24 -26.41
C LEU A 158 6.31 14.10 -27.44
N PRO A 159 7.40 13.69 -28.09
CA PRO A 159 7.35 12.70 -29.17
C PRO A 159 7.04 11.27 -28.70
N LEU A 160 7.34 10.89 -27.47
CA LEU A 160 7.00 9.55 -26.94
C LEU A 160 5.72 9.62 -26.11
N ARG A 161 4.60 9.10 -26.64
CA ARG A 161 3.29 9.12 -25.99
C ARG A 161 2.82 7.69 -25.82
N MET A 162 3.07 7.16 -24.64
CA MET A 162 2.93 5.74 -24.34
C MET A 162 1.67 5.45 -23.53
N THR A 163 1.11 4.26 -23.71
CA THR A 163 0.00 3.71 -22.93
C THR A 163 0.35 2.31 -22.41
N ASP A 164 -0.34 1.82 -21.38
CA ASP A 164 -0.46 0.38 -21.10
C ASP A 164 -1.35 -0.33 -22.15
N LEU A 165 -1.79 -1.57 -21.90
CA LEU A 165 -2.62 -2.35 -22.84
C LEU A 165 -4.14 -2.24 -22.61
N GLY A 166 -4.61 -1.34 -21.75
CA GLY A 166 -6.01 -1.36 -21.33
C GLY A 166 -6.41 -2.73 -20.80
N ALA A 167 -7.61 -3.23 -21.14
CA ALA A 167 -8.09 -4.57 -20.77
C ALA A 167 -7.94 -5.64 -21.88
N VAL A 168 -6.99 -5.47 -22.81
CA VAL A 168 -6.74 -6.42 -23.90
C VAL A 168 -6.49 -7.84 -23.35
N GLY A 169 -7.13 -8.84 -23.96
CA GLY A 169 -6.96 -10.25 -23.56
C GLY A 169 -7.54 -10.62 -22.19
N VAL A 170 -8.24 -9.71 -21.50
CA VAL A 170 -8.95 -10.00 -20.24
C VAL A 170 -10.41 -10.36 -20.49
N ILE A 171 -10.90 -11.40 -19.83
CA ILE A 171 -12.32 -11.79 -19.90
C ILE A 171 -13.07 -11.08 -18.77
N PRO A 172 -14.14 -10.31 -19.06
CA PRO A 172 -15.01 -9.74 -18.03
C PRO A 172 -15.92 -10.84 -17.45
N ASP A 173 -15.37 -11.76 -16.65
CA ASP A 173 -16.12 -12.82 -15.97
C ASP A 173 -16.61 -12.33 -14.60
N PRO A 174 -17.92 -12.11 -14.41
CA PRO A 174 -18.50 -11.68 -13.14
C PRO A 174 -18.05 -12.52 -11.93
N ALA A 175 -17.82 -13.83 -12.13
CA ALA A 175 -17.43 -14.74 -11.06
C ALA A 175 -16.07 -14.39 -10.43
N GLU A 176 -15.18 -13.71 -11.16
CA GLU A 176 -13.89 -13.26 -10.63
C GLU A 176 -14.00 -12.02 -9.73
N TRP A 177 -15.11 -11.26 -9.79
CA TRP A 177 -15.37 -10.07 -8.96
C TRP A 177 -16.35 -10.37 -7.81
N GLU A 178 -17.06 -11.50 -7.82
CA GLU A 178 -18.11 -11.83 -6.85
C GLU A 178 -17.64 -11.81 -5.38
N SER A 179 -16.37 -12.11 -5.11
CA SER A 179 -15.85 -12.10 -3.73
C SER A 179 -15.57 -10.70 -3.20
N GLY A 180 -15.26 -9.74 -4.09
CA GLY A 180 -14.93 -8.36 -3.76
C GLY A 180 -13.65 -8.19 -2.92
N ASP A 181 -12.84 -9.23 -2.78
CA ASP A 181 -11.66 -9.26 -1.90
C ASP A 181 -10.38 -9.77 -2.61
N ASP A 182 -10.40 -9.87 -3.94
CA ASP A 182 -9.23 -10.18 -4.76
C ASP A 182 -8.36 -8.93 -4.96
N TYR A 183 -7.58 -8.63 -3.93
CA TYR A 183 -6.58 -7.56 -3.94
C TYR A 183 -5.27 -7.96 -4.64
N SER A 184 -5.27 -9.00 -5.48
CA SER A 184 -4.11 -9.34 -6.30
C SER A 184 -3.88 -8.32 -7.41
N HIS A 185 -2.62 -8.10 -7.77
CA HIS A 185 -2.22 -7.21 -8.85
C HIS A 185 -2.05 -7.97 -10.18
N ALA A 186 -2.39 -9.25 -10.21
CA ALA A 186 -2.39 -10.05 -11.43
C ALA A 186 -3.51 -9.57 -12.37
N SER A 187 -3.14 -8.95 -13.48
CA SER A 187 -4.12 -8.53 -14.52
C SER A 187 -4.88 -9.73 -15.11
N LYS A 188 -4.22 -10.90 -15.15
CA LYS A 188 -4.63 -12.09 -15.92
C LYS A 188 -4.88 -11.79 -17.40
N ALA A 189 -4.23 -10.74 -17.93
CA ALA A 189 -4.21 -10.48 -19.36
C ALA A 189 -3.70 -11.73 -20.09
N PHE A 190 -4.45 -12.14 -21.12
CA PHE A 190 -4.18 -13.32 -21.92
C PHE A 190 -4.18 -14.67 -21.17
N ALA A 191 -4.63 -14.75 -19.91
CA ALA A 191 -4.64 -16.02 -19.17
C ALA A 191 -5.44 -17.13 -19.88
N ALA A 192 -6.48 -16.77 -20.65
CA ALA A 192 -7.26 -17.71 -21.46
C ALA A 192 -6.58 -18.15 -22.77
N VAL A 193 -5.61 -17.36 -23.26
CA VAL A 193 -4.81 -17.69 -24.45
C VAL A 193 -3.85 -18.82 -24.13
N MET A 194 -3.35 -18.85 -22.91
CA MET A 194 -2.20 -19.67 -22.60
C MET A 194 -2.59 -20.99 -21.93
N GLN A 195 -1.97 -22.09 -22.35
CA GLN A 195 -2.28 -23.46 -21.90
C GLN A 195 -1.06 -24.13 -21.25
N PRO A 196 -1.24 -24.93 -20.19
CA PRO A 196 -0.12 -25.58 -19.50
C PRO A 196 0.51 -26.73 -20.31
N GLU A 197 -0.21 -27.32 -21.26
CA GLU A 197 0.23 -28.44 -22.10
C GLU A 197 0.18 -28.09 -23.61
N PRO A 198 0.92 -28.82 -24.48
CA PRO A 198 0.84 -28.60 -25.93
C PRO A 198 -0.60 -28.60 -26.46
N PRO A 199 -0.98 -27.66 -27.35
CA PRO A 199 -0.11 -26.77 -28.12
C PRO A 199 0.31 -25.46 -27.41
N TYR A 200 0.11 -25.35 -26.08
CA TYR A 200 0.45 -24.21 -25.23
C TYR A 200 -0.31 -22.91 -25.49
N VAL A 201 -0.95 -22.78 -26.66
CA VAL A 201 -1.74 -21.62 -27.05
C VAL A 201 -3.12 -22.06 -27.53
N ASP A 202 -4.17 -21.52 -26.91
CA ASP A 202 -5.53 -21.59 -27.41
C ASP A 202 -5.71 -20.61 -28.57
N GLN A 203 -5.77 -21.15 -29.78
CA GLN A 203 -5.88 -20.35 -31.01
C GLN A 203 -7.19 -19.55 -31.10
N THR A 204 -8.26 -19.99 -30.43
CA THR A 204 -9.54 -19.26 -30.43
C THR A 204 -9.46 -18.06 -29.50
N ALA A 205 -8.93 -18.25 -28.29
CA ALA A 205 -8.71 -17.16 -27.37
C ALA A 205 -7.65 -16.17 -27.89
N LEU A 206 -6.59 -16.66 -28.55
CA LEU A 206 -5.59 -15.81 -29.20
C LEU A 206 -6.22 -14.89 -30.25
N ALA A 207 -7.06 -15.43 -31.13
CA ALA A 207 -7.73 -14.64 -32.16
C ALA A 207 -8.64 -13.56 -31.55
N ALA A 208 -9.41 -13.91 -30.51
CA ALA A 208 -10.24 -12.93 -29.80
C ALA A 208 -9.38 -11.84 -29.13
N ALA A 209 -8.25 -12.22 -28.53
CA ALA A 209 -7.32 -11.26 -27.92
C ALA A 209 -6.64 -10.37 -28.96
N PHE A 210 -6.41 -10.86 -30.17
CA PHE A 210 -5.88 -10.06 -31.29
C PHE A 210 -6.91 -9.03 -31.76
N ASP A 211 -8.18 -9.43 -31.88
CA ASP A 211 -9.27 -8.50 -32.22
C ASP A 211 -9.40 -7.39 -31.15
N ASP A 212 -9.31 -7.76 -29.87
CA ASP A 212 -9.28 -6.78 -28.76
C ASP A 212 -8.08 -5.83 -28.89
N PHE A 213 -6.91 -6.36 -29.23
CA PHE A 213 -5.67 -5.59 -29.36
C PHE A 213 -5.71 -4.63 -30.55
N ASP A 214 -6.17 -5.05 -31.73
CA ASP A 214 -6.29 -4.18 -32.90
C ASP A 214 -7.30 -3.04 -32.64
N ALA A 215 -8.41 -3.33 -31.96
CA ALA A 215 -9.35 -2.31 -31.52
C ALA A 215 -8.70 -1.30 -30.56
N PHE A 216 -7.96 -1.80 -29.56
CA PHE A 216 -7.24 -0.97 -28.61
C PHE A 216 -6.15 -0.10 -29.27
N LEU A 217 -5.38 -0.67 -30.20
CA LEU A 217 -4.34 0.04 -30.95
C LEU A 217 -4.93 1.20 -31.75
N ARG A 218 -6.00 0.95 -32.52
CA ARG A 218 -6.67 1.97 -33.32
C ARG A 218 -7.23 3.09 -32.44
N HIS A 219 -7.87 2.74 -31.33
CA HIS A 219 -8.38 3.69 -30.34
C HIS A 219 -7.24 4.55 -29.74
N SER A 220 -6.13 3.93 -29.37
CA SER A 220 -4.97 4.61 -28.80
C SER A 220 -4.30 5.55 -29.80
N LEU A 221 -4.15 5.14 -31.05
CA LEU A 221 -3.62 5.98 -32.14
C LEU A 221 -4.53 7.19 -32.40
N ALA A 222 -5.86 6.99 -32.41
CA ALA A 222 -6.85 8.05 -32.57
C ALA A 222 -6.79 9.08 -31.42
N ASN A 223 -6.53 8.63 -30.19
CA ASN A 223 -6.26 9.49 -29.05
C ASN A 223 -4.88 10.19 -29.09
N GLY A 224 -4.00 9.80 -30.02
CA GLY A 224 -2.69 10.42 -30.24
C GLY A 224 -1.50 9.71 -29.59
N PHE A 225 -1.68 8.49 -29.07
CA PHE A 225 -0.57 7.66 -28.56
C PHE A 225 0.20 6.97 -29.69
N ASN A 226 1.48 6.70 -29.47
CA ASN A 226 2.38 6.07 -30.44
C ASN A 226 3.33 5.03 -29.83
N ALA A 227 3.14 4.67 -28.56
CA ALA A 227 3.85 3.57 -27.93
C ALA A 227 2.95 2.79 -26.96
N VAL A 228 3.25 1.51 -26.74
CA VAL A 228 2.51 0.63 -25.84
C VAL A 228 3.42 -0.26 -24.99
N ALA A 229 3.09 -0.39 -23.70
CA ALA A 229 3.71 -1.34 -22.78
C ALA A 229 3.02 -2.69 -22.89
N PHE A 230 3.68 -3.67 -23.51
CA PHE A 230 3.16 -5.02 -23.70
C PHE A 230 3.74 -5.96 -22.62
N PRO A 231 2.94 -6.71 -21.84
CA PRO A 231 3.43 -7.50 -20.72
C PRO A 231 4.22 -8.73 -21.17
N GLY A 232 5.25 -9.08 -20.40
CA GLY A 232 6.04 -10.30 -20.57
C GLY A 232 7.44 -10.03 -21.13
N PHE A 233 8.36 -10.96 -20.87
CA PHE A 233 9.70 -11.02 -21.45
C PHE A 233 10.21 -12.46 -21.48
N VAL A 234 10.45 -13.05 -20.31
CA VAL A 234 11.03 -14.40 -20.18
C VAL A 234 10.13 -15.49 -20.74
N GLU A 235 8.83 -15.20 -20.88
CA GLU A 235 7.81 -16.04 -21.52
C GLU A 235 8.07 -16.25 -23.03
N TYR A 236 8.84 -15.37 -23.68
CA TYR A 236 9.07 -15.37 -25.12
C TYR A 236 10.49 -15.80 -25.53
N VAL A 237 11.31 -16.20 -24.57
CA VAL A 237 12.76 -16.42 -24.75
C VAL A 237 13.13 -17.87 -24.46
N THR A 238 13.94 -18.48 -25.32
CA THR A 238 14.44 -19.85 -25.11
C THR A 238 15.76 -19.91 -24.34
N PHE A 239 16.53 -18.82 -24.34
CA PHE A 239 17.88 -18.74 -23.78
C PHE A 239 18.84 -19.77 -24.40
N ASP A 240 18.61 -20.14 -25.67
CA ASP A 240 19.48 -21.07 -26.41
C ASP A 240 20.91 -20.49 -26.58
N GLY A 241 21.03 -19.16 -26.61
CA GLY A 241 22.28 -18.42 -26.79
C GLY A 241 23.01 -18.03 -25.50
N ALA A 242 22.56 -18.50 -24.32
CA ALA A 242 23.21 -18.13 -23.06
C ALA A 242 24.71 -18.54 -23.03
N PRO A 243 25.60 -17.74 -22.39
CA PRO A 243 27.05 -17.89 -22.50
C PRO A 243 27.61 -19.30 -22.20
N ASP A 244 27.02 -20.02 -21.25
CA ASP A 244 27.48 -21.34 -20.81
C ASP A 244 26.62 -22.52 -21.34
N GLY A 245 25.83 -22.24 -22.38
CA GLY A 245 24.93 -23.20 -23.03
C GLY A 245 23.46 -22.96 -22.67
N PRO A 246 22.53 -23.71 -23.31
CA PRO A 246 21.10 -23.46 -23.18
C PRO A 246 20.63 -23.63 -21.72
N VAL A 247 19.81 -22.69 -21.26
CA VAL A 247 19.20 -22.73 -19.92
C VAL A 247 18.23 -23.91 -19.80
N TYR A 248 17.38 -24.09 -20.82
CA TYR A 248 16.41 -25.17 -20.87
C TYR A 248 17.02 -26.44 -21.44
N ALA A 249 16.95 -27.54 -20.69
CA ALA A 249 17.49 -28.82 -21.13
C ALA A 249 16.68 -29.44 -22.29
N ASP A 250 17.29 -30.36 -23.03
CA ASP A 250 16.59 -31.12 -24.07
C ASP A 250 15.34 -31.82 -23.51
N GLY A 251 14.17 -31.44 -24.03
CA GLY A 251 12.87 -31.97 -23.60
C GLY A 251 12.22 -31.23 -22.43
N ASP A 252 12.79 -30.12 -21.98
CA ASP A 252 12.13 -29.15 -21.11
C ASP A 252 11.04 -28.40 -21.90
N ASP A 253 9.84 -28.32 -21.33
CA ASP A 253 8.69 -27.74 -22.02
C ASP A 253 8.71 -26.20 -22.06
N HIS A 254 9.53 -25.53 -21.25
CA HIS A 254 9.67 -24.07 -21.27
C HIS A 254 10.21 -23.56 -22.59
N ARG A 255 11.15 -24.31 -23.20
CA ARG A 255 11.67 -23.98 -24.53
C ARG A 255 10.58 -24.03 -25.60
N ASP A 256 9.79 -25.11 -25.61
CA ASP A 256 8.70 -25.28 -26.60
C ASP A 256 7.56 -24.28 -26.35
N LYS A 257 7.27 -23.94 -25.09
CA LYS A 257 6.33 -22.88 -24.71
C LYS A 257 6.79 -21.51 -25.20
N ALA A 258 8.05 -21.15 -24.96
CA ALA A 258 8.60 -19.86 -25.38
C ALA A 258 8.51 -19.67 -26.89
N LEU A 259 8.83 -20.72 -27.67
CA LEU A 259 8.65 -20.71 -29.12
C LEU A 259 7.18 -20.56 -29.52
N ALA A 260 6.27 -21.31 -28.91
CA ALA A 260 4.84 -21.25 -29.21
C ALA A 260 4.23 -19.88 -28.87
N LEU A 261 4.61 -19.28 -27.74
CA LEU A 261 4.15 -17.96 -27.32
C LEU A 261 4.74 -16.87 -28.22
N ARG A 262 6.05 -16.91 -28.51
CA ARG A 262 6.68 -15.96 -29.44
C ARG A 262 6.02 -15.98 -30.81
N ASP A 263 5.78 -17.16 -31.39
CA ASP A 263 5.10 -17.31 -32.68
C ASP A 263 3.64 -16.81 -32.62
N ALA A 264 2.96 -16.97 -31.48
CA ALA A 264 1.59 -16.53 -31.29
C ALA A 264 1.44 -15.02 -31.11
N TYR A 265 2.39 -14.36 -30.45
CA TYR A 265 2.33 -12.92 -30.16
C TYR A 265 3.09 -12.05 -31.15
N ALA A 266 4.01 -12.59 -31.96
CA ALA A 266 4.67 -11.83 -33.02
C ALA A 266 3.70 -11.05 -33.93
N PRO A 267 2.53 -11.59 -34.36
CA PRO A 267 1.55 -10.83 -35.12
C PRO A 267 1.01 -9.58 -34.42
N PHE A 268 0.92 -9.57 -33.08
CA PHE A 268 0.50 -8.40 -32.32
C PHE A 268 1.55 -7.28 -32.48
N TRP A 269 2.82 -7.61 -32.27
CA TRP A 269 3.91 -6.64 -32.35
C TRP A 269 4.13 -6.15 -33.78
N GLU A 270 4.03 -7.04 -34.77
CA GLU A 270 4.08 -6.67 -36.19
C GLU A 270 2.93 -5.74 -36.59
N ARG A 271 1.72 -5.97 -36.06
CA ARG A 271 0.58 -5.08 -36.30
C ARG A 271 0.79 -3.70 -35.69
N ALA A 272 1.35 -3.63 -34.49
CA ALA A 272 1.71 -2.37 -33.84
C ALA A 272 2.74 -1.58 -34.68
N ASP A 273 3.83 -2.22 -35.11
CA ASP A 273 4.87 -1.62 -35.96
C ASP A 273 4.31 -1.14 -37.32
N GLU A 274 3.48 -1.96 -37.98
CA GLU A 274 2.80 -1.59 -39.23
C GLU A 274 2.01 -0.27 -39.07
N LEU A 275 1.34 -0.10 -37.94
CA LEU A 275 0.55 1.09 -37.61
C LEU A 275 1.37 2.26 -37.02
N GLY A 276 2.66 2.04 -36.70
CA GLY A 276 3.53 3.05 -36.12
C GLY A 276 3.43 3.19 -34.60
N MET A 277 2.86 2.19 -33.94
CA MET A 277 2.86 2.06 -32.50
C MET A 277 4.12 1.30 -32.06
N LYS A 278 4.98 1.96 -31.29
CA LYS A 278 6.16 1.31 -30.70
C LYS A 278 5.77 0.30 -29.62
N VAL A 279 6.51 -0.79 -29.50
CA VAL A 279 6.24 -1.85 -28.52
C VAL A 279 7.40 -2.02 -27.54
N PHE A 280 7.11 -1.81 -26.26
CA PHE A 280 8.03 -2.06 -25.16
C PHE A 280 7.55 -3.24 -24.31
N LEU A 281 8.36 -4.29 -24.23
CA LEU A 281 8.06 -5.45 -23.39
C LEU A 281 8.26 -5.12 -21.91
N ARG A 282 7.18 -5.10 -21.13
CA ARG A 282 7.17 -4.81 -19.69
C ARG A 282 7.45 -6.06 -18.88
N THR A 283 8.46 -5.98 -18.01
CA THR A 283 8.83 -7.07 -17.10
C THR A 283 9.30 -6.57 -15.73
N ASP A 284 9.13 -7.42 -14.72
CA ASP A 284 9.58 -7.19 -13.34
C ASP A 284 10.84 -8.02 -13.08
N MET A 285 11.97 -7.34 -12.87
CA MET A 285 13.25 -8.00 -12.62
C MET A 285 13.46 -8.23 -11.12
N LEU A 286 13.87 -9.43 -10.67
CA LEU A 286 14.39 -10.55 -11.48
C LEU A 286 13.28 -11.50 -11.95
N ALA A 287 13.02 -11.55 -13.26
CA ALA A 287 12.05 -12.46 -13.87
C ALA A 287 12.64 -13.88 -14.02
N LEU A 288 11.87 -14.89 -13.62
CA LEU A 288 12.34 -16.27 -13.44
C LEU A 288 11.33 -17.30 -13.95
N THR A 289 11.88 -18.45 -14.34
CA THR A 289 11.20 -19.74 -14.41
C THR A 289 11.93 -20.72 -13.49
N GLY A 290 11.28 -21.81 -13.08
CA GLY A 290 11.92 -22.83 -12.24
C GLY A 290 13.26 -23.34 -12.80
N PRO A 291 13.38 -23.66 -14.11
CA PRO A 291 14.66 -24.02 -14.72
C PRO A 291 15.65 -22.86 -14.83
N LEU A 292 15.21 -21.63 -15.11
CA LEU A 292 16.10 -20.46 -15.16
C LEU A 292 16.70 -20.15 -13.80
N GLU A 293 15.92 -20.19 -12.72
CA GLU A 293 16.43 -20.04 -11.36
C GLU A 293 17.49 -21.11 -11.04
N GLN A 294 17.21 -22.38 -11.38
CA GLN A 294 18.15 -23.48 -11.18
C GLN A 294 19.45 -23.31 -11.96
N TYR A 295 19.38 -22.82 -13.20
CA TYR A 295 20.55 -22.51 -14.02
C TYR A 295 21.38 -21.39 -13.38
N LEU A 296 20.76 -20.25 -13.05
CA LEU A 296 21.44 -19.10 -12.46
C LEU A 296 22.10 -19.45 -11.12
N ALA A 297 21.37 -20.14 -10.23
CA ALA A 297 21.91 -20.58 -8.94
C ALA A 297 22.97 -21.68 -9.10
N GLY A 298 22.86 -22.52 -10.12
CA GLY A 298 23.84 -23.57 -10.43
C GLY A 298 25.17 -23.00 -10.92
N GLU A 299 25.12 -22.03 -11.83
CA GLU A 299 26.30 -21.42 -12.45
C GLU A 299 26.98 -20.42 -11.51
N PHE A 300 26.20 -19.52 -10.90
CA PHE A 300 26.73 -18.42 -10.07
C PHE A 300 26.72 -18.71 -8.57
N GLY A 301 26.16 -19.84 -8.14
CA GLY A 301 26.06 -20.27 -6.74
C GLY A 301 24.89 -19.65 -5.95
N SER A 302 24.29 -18.58 -6.46
CA SER A 302 23.08 -17.90 -5.97
C SER A 302 22.51 -16.98 -7.06
N LEU A 303 21.36 -16.35 -6.80
CA LEU A 303 20.83 -15.25 -7.61
C LEU A 303 21.60 -13.95 -7.34
N ASP A 304 22.90 -13.95 -7.63
CA ASP A 304 23.80 -12.80 -7.38
C ASP A 304 23.62 -11.70 -8.44
N THR A 305 22.68 -10.79 -8.21
CA THR A 305 22.34 -9.69 -9.11
C THR A 305 23.42 -8.60 -9.22
N GLU A 306 24.46 -8.65 -8.37
CA GLU A 306 25.66 -7.80 -8.50
C GLU A 306 26.69 -8.39 -9.48
N ASN A 307 26.50 -9.64 -9.92
CA ASN A 307 27.39 -10.27 -10.89
C ASN A 307 27.00 -9.87 -12.33
N PRO A 308 27.87 -9.17 -13.09
CA PRO A 308 27.59 -8.82 -14.49
C PRO A 308 27.38 -10.04 -15.41
N GLU A 309 27.99 -11.20 -15.09
CA GLU A 309 27.83 -12.41 -15.89
C GLU A 309 26.41 -12.99 -15.83
N LEU A 310 25.67 -12.74 -14.73
CA LEU A 310 24.25 -13.11 -14.62
C LEU A 310 23.42 -12.36 -15.66
N TRP A 311 23.68 -11.06 -15.83
CA TRP A 311 22.93 -10.22 -16.76
C TRP A 311 23.19 -10.55 -18.23
N ASN A 312 24.35 -11.14 -18.55
CA ASN A 312 24.64 -11.63 -19.90
C ASN A 312 23.64 -12.72 -20.37
N VAL A 313 23.04 -13.48 -19.44
CA VAL A 313 22.00 -14.47 -19.77
C VAL A 313 20.74 -13.77 -20.28
N TYR A 314 20.32 -12.70 -19.60
CA TYR A 314 19.15 -11.92 -19.98
C TYR A 314 19.37 -11.12 -21.27
N THR A 315 20.54 -10.50 -21.44
CA THR A 315 20.85 -9.77 -22.69
C THR A 315 20.97 -10.70 -23.89
N ALA A 316 21.49 -11.93 -23.73
CA ALA A 316 21.46 -12.94 -24.78
C ALA A 316 20.04 -13.36 -25.15
N GLY A 317 19.13 -13.40 -24.16
CA GLY A 317 17.70 -13.60 -24.39
C GLY A 317 17.05 -12.47 -25.19
N LEU A 318 17.44 -11.21 -24.94
CA LEU A 318 17.00 -10.07 -25.74
C LEU A 318 17.53 -10.13 -27.17
N ASP A 319 18.82 -10.45 -27.36
CA ASP A 319 19.41 -10.63 -28.69
C ASP A 319 18.64 -11.70 -29.49
N GLU A 320 18.32 -12.85 -28.86
CA GLU A 320 17.50 -13.89 -29.47
C GLU A 320 16.11 -13.36 -29.88
N LEU A 321 15.46 -12.61 -29.00
CA LEU A 321 14.10 -12.12 -29.22
C LEU A 321 14.05 -11.05 -30.31
N TYR A 322 14.98 -10.10 -30.32
CA TYR A 322 15.03 -9.04 -31.34
C TYR A 322 15.45 -9.57 -32.71
N ASP A 323 16.31 -10.58 -32.77
CA ASP A 323 16.64 -11.28 -34.02
C ASP A 323 15.40 -12.02 -34.57
N ALA A 324 14.57 -12.60 -33.70
CA ALA A 324 13.38 -13.33 -34.08
C ALA A 324 12.20 -12.41 -34.45
N VAL A 325 12.02 -11.30 -33.73
CA VAL A 325 10.91 -10.36 -33.93
C VAL A 325 11.43 -8.91 -33.97
N PRO A 326 11.87 -8.43 -35.14
CA PRO A 326 12.41 -7.08 -35.30
C PRO A 326 11.43 -5.94 -34.99
N ALA A 327 10.12 -6.21 -34.92
CA ALA A 327 9.06 -5.24 -34.64
C ALA A 327 9.04 -4.70 -33.19
N LEU A 328 9.84 -5.28 -32.29
CA LEU A 328 9.96 -4.80 -30.91
C LEU A 328 10.94 -3.64 -30.82
N ASP A 329 10.58 -2.57 -30.10
CA ASP A 329 11.41 -1.37 -29.92
C ASP A 329 12.28 -1.41 -28.67
N GLY A 330 11.94 -2.23 -27.67
CA GLY A 330 12.69 -2.27 -26.43
C GLY A 330 12.03 -3.05 -25.29
N VAL A 331 12.54 -2.80 -24.09
CA VAL A 331 11.99 -3.34 -22.84
C VAL A 331 11.69 -2.23 -21.84
N LEU A 332 10.65 -2.43 -21.04
CA LEU A 332 10.33 -1.63 -19.87
C LEU A 332 10.56 -2.47 -18.61
N ILE A 333 11.48 -2.03 -17.76
CA ILE A 333 11.92 -2.75 -16.57
C ILE A 333 11.38 -2.06 -15.33
N ARG A 334 10.80 -2.84 -14.42
CA ARG A 334 10.54 -2.47 -13.02
C ARG A 334 11.32 -3.40 -12.10
N ILE A 335 11.69 -2.88 -10.92
CA ILE A 335 12.29 -3.62 -9.81
C ILE A 335 11.55 -3.28 -8.51
N GLY A 336 11.82 -4.02 -7.43
CA GLY A 336 11.29 -3.71 -6.09
C GLY A 336 9.81 -3.99 -5.91
N GLU A 337 9.14 -4.58 -6.90
CA GLU A 337 7.75 -5.00 -6.80
C GLU A 337 7.58 -6.34 -7.54
N ALA A 338 7.38 -7.41 -6.78
CA ALA A 338 7.41 -8.78 -7.26
C ALA A 338 6.72 -9.74 -6.26
N GLY A 339 6.64 -11.02 -6.61
CA GLY A 339 6.15 -12.09 -5.74
C GLY A 339 4.67 -12.44 -5.91
N PRO A 340 4.09 -13.22 -4.97
CA PRO A 340 2.83 -13.95 -5.19
C PRO A 340 1.58 -13.12 -5.51
N VAL A 341 1.61 -11.82 -5.21
CA VAL A 341 0.51 -10.89 -5.54
C VAL A 341 0.38 -10.65 -7.06
N TYR A 342 1.45 -10.92 -7.81
CA TYR A 342 1.54 -10.85 -9.27
C TYR A 342 1.41 -12.23 -9.95
N ASP A 343 1.50 -13.32 -9.19
CA ASP A 343 1.51 -14.67 -9.74
C ASP A 343 0.17 -15.03 -10.38
N VAL A 344 0.24 -15.57 -11.60
CA VAL A 344 -0.90 -16.20 -12.25
C VAL A 344 -0.87 -17.69 -11.94
N GLY A 345 -1.89 -18.19 -11.23
CA GLY A 345 -1.91 -19.60 -10.78
C GLY A 345 -1.76 -20.61 -11.92
N GLY A 346 -0.90 -21.62 -11.73
CA GLY A 346 -0.67 -22.70 -12.71
C GLY A 346 0.44 -22.42 -13.72
N TRP A 347 1.18 -21.33 -13.54
CA TRP A 347 2.28 -20.89 -14.38
C TRP A 347 3.61 -20.93 -13.62
N ASP A 348 4.69 -21.39 -14.26
CA ASP A 348 6.05 -21.39 -13.70
C ASP A 348 6.85 -20.18 -14.22
N TYR A 349 6.23 -19.00 -14.15
CA TYR A 349 6.81 -17.70 -14.49
C TYR A 349 6.48 -16.75 -13.34
N TYR A 350 7.50 -16.17 -12.73
CA TYR A 350 7.37 -15.31 -11.56
C TYR A 350 8.51 -14.31 -11.51
N SER A 351 8.37 -13.29 -10.66
CA SER A 351 9.44 -12.34 -10.37
C SER A 351 9.89 -12.45 -8.90
N ALA A 352 11.17 -12.21 -8.65
CA ALA A 352 11.77 -12.23 -7.33
C ALA A 352 12.39 -10.87 -6.96
N LEU A 353 12.26 -10.48 -5.68
CA LEU A 353 12.84 -9.26 -5.10
C LEU A 353 14.35 -9.42 -4.85
N GLU A 354 15.14 -9.59 -5.92
CA GLU A 354 16.59 -9.84 -5.83
C GLU A 354 17.44 -8.62 -6.23
N VAL A 355 16.90 -7.67 -6.99
CA VAL A 355 17.60 -6.43 -7.36
C VAL A 355 17.39 -5.38 -6.27
N THR A 356 18.19 -5.45 -5.21
CA THR A 356 17.95 -4.68 -3.97
C THR A 356 19.09 -3.73 -3.57
N SER A 357 20.24 -3.79 -4.25
CA SER A 357 21.41 -2.94 -3.97
C SER A 357 21.70 -1.96 -5.10
N LEU A 358 22.41 -0.86 -4.78
CA LEU A 358 22.87 0.11 -5.78
C LEU A 358 23.71 -0.57 -6.88
N ASP A 359 24.62 -1.46 -6.48
CA ASP A 359 25.51 -2.15 -7.40
C ASP A 359 24.71 -3.10 -8.32
N ALA A 360 23.69 -3.78 -7.80
CA ALA A 360 22.81 -4.63 -8.60
C ALA A 360 22.02 -3.83 -9.66
N VAL A 361 21.40 -2.71 -9.27
CA VAL A 361 20.64 -1.86 -10.22
C VAL A 361 21.56 -1.32 -11.31
N ARG A 362 22.73 -0.81 -10.94
CA ARG A 362 23.68 -0.24 -11.91
C ARG A 362 24.24 -1.31 -12.84
N THR A 363 24.59 -2.48 -12.32
CA THR A 363 25.09 -3.61 -13.13
C THR A 363 24.02 -4.08 -14.13
N MET A 364 22.77 -4.18 -13.68
CA MET A 364 21.63 -4.48 -14.56
C MET A 364 21.50 -3.43 -15.67
N LEU A 365 21.39 -2.14 -15.29
CA LEU A 365 21.19 -1.08 -16.28
C LEU A 365 22.35 -1.00 -17.27
N GLU A 366 23.60 -1.09 -16.83
CA GLU A 366 24.77 -1.11 -17.72
C GLU A 366 24.69 -2.25 -18.76
N ALA A 367 24.28 -3.45 -18.36
CA ALA A 367 24.12 -4.58 -19.26
C ALA A 367 22.97 -4.37 -20.27
N PHE A 368 21.79 -3.99 -19.78
CA PHE A 368 20.61 -3.78 -20.63
C PHE A 368 20.81 -2.60 -21.59
N THR A 369 21.38 -1.47 -21.15
CA THR A 369 21.61 -0.32 -22.03
C THR A 369 22.68 -0.61 -23.07
N ALA A 370 23.74 -1.36 -22.73
CA ALA A 370 24.76 -1.75 -23.70
C ALA A 370 24.20 -2.70 -24.78
N GLN A 371 23.33 -3.63 -24.40
CA GLN A 371 22.62 -4.49 -25.35
C GLN A 371 21.69 -3.66 -26.25
N ALA A 372 20.90 -2.78 -25.65
CA ALA A 372 19.95 -1.94 -26.38
C ALA A 372 20.64 -1.04 -27.42
N GLU A 373 21.77 -0.42 -27.07
CA GLU A 373 22.60 0.33 -28.01
C GLU A 373 23.13 -0.54 -29.16
N ALA A 374 23.52 -1.78 -28.88
CA ALA A 374 24.04 -2.71 -29.89
C ALA A 374 22.95 -3.17 -30.88
N SER A 375 21.69 -3.23 -30.43
CA SER A 375 20.54 -3.65 -31.23
C SER A 375 19.69 -2.51 -31.80
N ASP A 376 20.05 -1.24 -31.54
CA ASP A 376 19.23 -0.06 -31.90
C ASP A 376 17.82 -0.15 -31.28
N ARG A 377 17.79 -0.40 -29.96
CA ARG A 377 16.59 -0.54 -29.11
C ARG A 377 16.70 0.37 -27.90
N GLU A 378 15.62 0.49 -27.13
CA GLU A 378 15.58 1.32 -25.92
C GLU A 378 15.25 0.50 -24.66
N VAL A 379 15.69 1.01 -23.51
CA VAL A 379 15.37 0.50 -22.18
C VAL A 379 14.63 1.59 -21.44
N ILE A 380 13.38 1.32 -21.09
CA ILE A 380 12.62 2.16 -20.18
C ILE A 380 12.79 1.60 -18.77
N PHE A 381 13.44 2.35 -17.87
CA PHE A 381 13.56 1.97 -16.47
C PHE A 381 12.55 2.74 -15.63
N ARG A 382 11.59 2.04 -15.01
CA ARG A 382 10.70 2.64 -14.03
C ARG A 382 11.41 2.83 -12.71
N THR A 383 11.33 4.04 -12.15
CA THR A 383 11.88 4.32 -10.82
C THR A 383 10.98 3.82 -9.69
N TRP A 384 9.69 3.57 -9.95
CA TRP A 384 8.76 3.06 -8.95
C TRP A 384 9.25 1.72 -8.39
N SER A 385 9.47 1.68 -7.09
CA SER A 385 10.00 0.55 -6.33
C SER A 385 9.47 0.62 -4.90
N VAL A 386 9.29 -0.54 -4.26
CA VAL A 386 8.88 -0.62 -2.85
C VAL A 386 10.04 -1.20 -2.04
N GLY A 387 10.45 -0.52 -0.97
CA GLY A 387 11.50 -1.00 -0.07
C GLY A 387 12.21 0.11 0.71
N VAL A 388 13.19 -0.28 1.54
CA VAL A 388 13.99 0.65 2.34
C VAL A 388 15.33 0.95 1.67
N GLY A 389 15.78 2.20 1.77
CA GLY A 389 17.08 2.66 1.26
C GLY A 389 17.02 3.10 -0.20
N ALA A 390 18.19 3.44 -0.76
CA ALA A 390 18.28 4.19 -2.03
C ALA A 390 17.58 3.54 -3.23
N VAL A 391 17.52 2.20 -3.30
CA VAL A 391 16.76 1.50 -4.35
C VAL A 391 15.25 1.58 -4.10
N GLY A 392 14.82 1.52 -2.83
CA GLY A 392 13.42 1.61 -2.45
C GLY A 392 12.82 3.01 -2.64
N ASP A 393 13.58 4.07 -2.35
CA ASP A 393 13.08 5.45 -2.35
C ASP A 393 13.60 6.32 -3.51
N MET A 394 14.27 5.77 -4.53
CA MET A 394 14.75 6.53 -5.70
C MET A 394 13.65 7.31 -6.45
N HIS A 395 12.39 6.90 -6.32
CA HIS A 395 11.25 7.57 -6.94
C HIS A 395 10.68 8.73 -6.10
N THR A 396 11.11 8.89 -4.85
CA THR A 396 10.65 9.94 -3.93
C THR A 396 11.78 10.74 -3.29
N ASN A 397 13.03 10.39 -3.57
CA ASN A 397 14.19 11.01 -2.96
C ASN A 397 15.27 11.34 -4.02
N ALA A 398 15.55 12.63 -4.17
CA ALA A 398 16.53 13.16 -5.10
C ALA A 398 17.97 12.64 -4.87
N GLU A 399 18.40 12.45 -3.62
CA GLU A 399 19.73 11.91 -3.31
C GLU A 399 19.83 10.42 -3.69
N SER A 400 18.76 9.66 -3.43
CA SER A 400 18.67 8.25 -3.81
C SER A 400 18.64 8.07 -5.33
N TYR A 401 17.86 8.91 -6.03
CA TYR A 401 17.86 8.96 -7.49
C TYR A 401 19.28 9.17 -8.03
N GLU A 402 20.02 10.17 -7.51
CA GLU A 402 21.40 10.46 -7.95
C GLU A 402 22.34 9.30 -7.62
N ALA A 403 22.18 8.62 -6.48
CA ALA A 403 23.00 7.47 -6.13
C ALA A 403 22.77 6.28 -7.08
N VAL A 404 21.52 6.02 -7.47
CA VAL A 404 21.14 4.91 -8.36
C VAL A 404 21.52 5.22 -9.80
N LEU A 405 21.06 6.36 -10.33
CA LEU A 405 21.09 6.67 -11.77
C LEU A 405 22.21 7.64 -12.17
N GLY A 406 22.81 8.34 -11.20
CA GLY A 406 23.89 9.29 -11.45
C GLY A 406 25.05 8.67 -12.22
N GLY A 407 25.46 9.32 -13.31
CA GLY A 407 26.57 8.90 -14.16
C GLY A 407 26.30 7.75 -15.13
N ILE A 408 25.08 7.20 -15.18
CA ILE A 408 24.66 6.30 -16.27
C ILE A 408 24.35 7.20 -17.48
N ASP A 409 25.21 7.10 -18.50
CA ASP A 409 25.14 7.88 -19.75
C ASP A 409 24.94 6.92 -20.93
N SER A 410 23.69 6.70 -21.29
CA SER A 410 23.31 5.91 -22.46
C SER A 410 22.17 6.61 -23.19
N PRO A 411 22.27 6.81 -24.53
CA PRO A 411 21.17 7.34 -25.32
C PRO A 411 19.98 6.37 -25.41
N ALA A 412 20.18 5.09 -25.09
CA ALA A 412 19.13 4.06 -25.11
C ALA A 412 18.32 4.01 -23.79
N LEU A 413 18.74 4.73 -22.74
CA LEU A 413 18.05 4.73 -21.44
C LEU A 413 17.01 5.84 -21.35
N ILE A 414 15.77 5.47 -21.06
CA ILE A 414 14.67 6.35 -20.72
C ILE A 414 14.24 6.03 -19.28
N VAL A 415 14.17 7.04 -18.41
CA VAL A 415 13.74 6.87 -17.03
C VAL A 415 12.28 7.32 -16.88
N SER A 416 11.44 6.41 -16.40
CA SER A 416 10.01 6.59 -16.21
C SER A 416 9.66 6.83 -14.74
N THR A 417 8.95 7.92 -14.45
CA THR A 417 8.61 8.29 -13.07
C THR A 417 7.23 8.94 -13.00
N LYS A 418 6.45 8.57 -11.97
CA LYS A 418 5.13 9.15 -11.66
C LYS A 418 5.24 10.66 -11.45
N TYR A 419 4.26 11.43 -11.97
CA TYR A 419 4.23 12.89 -11.80
C TYR A 419 4.08 13.31 -10.33
N THR A 420 3.57 12.44 -9.46
CA THR A 420 3.45 12.65 -8.02
C THR A 420 4.64 12.04 -7.27
N LEU A 421 5.01 12.66 -6.14
CA LEU A 421 6.04 12.15 -5.25
C LEU A 421 5.51 10.94 -4.45
N GLY A 422 5.40 9.79 -5.11
CA GLY A 422 4.84 8.56 -4.55
C GLY A 422 3.83 7.94 -5.50
N ASP A 423 2.69 7.51 -4.97
CA ASP A 423 1.73 6.65 -5.68
C ASP A 423 0.43 7.35 -6.08
N PHE A 424 0.53 8.35 -6.95
CA PHE A 424 -0.61 9.02 -7.60
C PHE A 424 -1.66 9.70 -6.72
N TYR A 425 -1.66 9.58 -5.39
CA TYR A 425 -2.62 10.26 -4.51
C TYR A 425 -2.70 11.78 -4.76
N THR A 426 -3.91 12.32 -4.68
CA THR A 426 -4.24 13.74 -4.94
C THR A 426 -3.34 14.73 -4.20
N TRP A 427 -3.04 14.46 -2.93
CA TRP A 427 -2.36 15.39 -2.03
C TRP A 427 -0.84 15.20 -1.98
N LEU A 428 -0.31 14.35 -2.87
CA LEU A 428 1.12 14.21 -3.01
C LEU A 428 1.71 15.40 -3.81
N PRO A 429 2.91 15.87 -3.44
CA PRO A 429 3.62 16.88 -4.21
C PRO A 429 3.89 16.46 -5.64
N LEU A 430 4.24 17.43 -6.49
CA LEU A 430 4.95 17.15 -7.74
C LEU A 430 6.25 16.41 -7.43
N ASN A 431 6.56 15.39 -8.24
CA ASN A 431 7.75 14.59 -8.04
C ASN A 431 9.01 15.38 -8.43
N ASP A 432 9.78 15.83 -7.44
CA ASP A 432 10.99 16.62 -7.66
C ASP A 432 12.14 15.82 -8.30
N THR A 433 12.10 14.48 -8.26
CA THR A 433 13.09 13.64 -8.96
C THR A 433 13.00 13.75 -10.49
N LEU A 434 11.87 14.23 -11.02
CA LEU A 434 11.69 14.55 -12.44
C LEU A 434 12.38 15.86 -12.85
N GLU A 435 12.73 16.73 -11.89
CA GLU A 435 13.41 18.00 -12.17
C GLU A 435 14.93 17.85 -12.35
N GLN A 436 15.47 16.63 -12.18
CA GLN A 436 16.91 16.35 -12.17
C GLN A 436 17.30 15.15 -13.04
N GLY A 437 18.62 14.90 -13.12
CA GLY A 437 19.23 13.84 -13.92
C GLY A 437 19.62 14.31 -15.32
N SER A 438 20.42 13.50 -16.01
CA SER A 438 20.83 13.73 -17.41
C SER A 438 20.24 12.71 -18.38
N GLN A 439 19.46 11.76 -17.87
CA GLN A 439 18.81 10.72 -18.67
C GLN A 439 17.56 11.27 -19.35
N ARG A 440 17.19 10.69 -20.50
CA ARG A 440 15.89 10.91 -21.14
C ARG A 440 14.78 10.54 -20.16
N ARG A 441 13.71 11.31 -20.08
CA ARG A 441 12.63 11.12 -19.10
C ARG A 441 11.26 10.98 -19.76
N ILE A 442 10.44 10.10 -19.20
CA ILE A 442 8.99 10.13 -19.38
C ILE A 442 8.26 10.29 -18.05
N VAL A 443 7.14 11.00 -18.10
CA VAL A 443 6.27 11.25 -16.94
C VAL A 443 5.10 10.27 -16.96
N GLU A 444 4.87 9.56 -15.87
CA GLU A 444 3.74 8.64 -15.77
C GLU A 444 2.50 9.34 -15.24
N PHE A 445 1.34 9.03 -15.82
CA PHE A 445 0.00 9.48 -15.41
C PHE A 445 -0.93 8.27 -15.23
N GLN A 446 -1.95 8.40 -14.39
CA GLN A 446 -2.92 7.33 -14.15
C GLN A 446 -4.35 7.80 -14.42
N SER A 447 -4.95 7.31 -15.50
CA SER A 447 -6.31 7.68 -15.91
C SER A 447 -7.36 6.97 -15.07
N ARG A 448 -7.26 5.64 -14.94
CA ARG A 448 -8.08 4.85 -14.01
C ARG A 448 -7.54 5.02 -12.61
N ARG A 449 -8.08 5.99 -11.88
CA ARG A 449 -7.57 6.40 -10.57
C ARG A 449 -7.79 5.30 -9.53
N GLU A 450 -6.71 4.59 -9.24
CA GLU A 450 -6.67 3.40 -8.39
C GLU A 450 -7.21 3.67 -6.98
N PHE A 451 -6.64 4.66 -6.30
CA PHE A 451 -7.01 5.01 -4.92
C PHE A 451 -8.27 5.88 -4.83
N GLU A 452 -8.77 6.38 -5.95
CA GLU A 452 -9.96 7.22 -6.01
C GLU A 452 -11.10 6.40 -6.63
N ASN A 453 -11.35 5.27 -5.96
CA ASN A 453 -12.41 4.30 -6.28
C ASN A 453 -12.28 3.68 -7.68
N PHE A 454 -11.07 3.29 -8.08
CA PHE A 454 -10.81 2.52 -9.31
C PHE A 454 -11.34 3.17 -10.60
N GLY A 455 -11.40 4.50 -10.64
CA GLY A 455 -11.96 5.25 -11.76
C GLY A 455 -13.49 5.25 -11.86
N ALA A 456 -14.21 4.74 -10.87
CA ALA A 456 -15.67 4.73 -10.87
C ALA A 456 -16.31 6.05 -10.42
N PHE A 457 -15.53 7.02 -9.93
CA PHE A 457 -16.01 8.38 -9.63
C PHE A 457 -15.56 9.38 -10.69
N PRO A 458 -16.40 10.39 -11.03
CA PRO A 458 -15.97 11.53 -11.83
C PRO A 458 -14.69 12.13 -11.26
N ASN A 459 -13.70 12.36 -12.11
CA ASN A 459 -12.38 12.76 -11.66
C ASN A 459 -11.59 13.45 -12.78
N ASP A 460 -11.89 14.73 -13.04
CA ASP A 460 -11.21 15.51 -14.09
C ASP A 460 -9.85 16.01 -13.60
N LEU A 461 -8.77 15.40 -14.10
CA LEU A 461 -7.38 15.75 -13.72
C LEU A 461 -6.74 16.76 -14.67
N GLY A 462 -7.48 17.31 -15.63
CA GLY A 462 -6.94 18.17 -16.69
C GLY A 462 -6.12 19.34 -16.16
N PRO A 463 -6.64 20.16 -15.21
CA PRO A 463 -5.88 21.26 -14.64
C PRO A 463 -4.61 20.81 -13.89
N GLN A 464 -4.68 19.68 -13.17
CA GLN A 464 -3.56 19.09 -12.45
C GLN A 464 -2.47 18.60 -13.42
N TYR A 465 -2.85 17.86 -14.46
CA TYR A 465 -1.95 17.34 -15.48
C TYR A 465 -1.27 18.47 -16.25
N GLN A 466 -2.04 19.50 -16.64
CA GLN A 466 -1.49 20.67 -17.34
C GLN A 466 -0.45 21.38 -16.48
N TRP A 467 -0.79 21.68 -15.22
CA TRP A 467 0.13 22.34 -14.31
C TRP A 467 1.40 21.51 -14.10
N ALA A 468 1.26 20.21 -13.80
CA ALA A 468 2.41 19.33 -13.60
C ALA A 468 3.33 19.30 -14.82
N LEU A 469 2.76 19.14 -16.02
CA LEU A 469 3.54 19.07 -17.26
C LEU A 469 4.25 20.39 -17.57
N GLN A 470 3.56 21.53 -17.42
CA GLN A 470 4.17 22.85 -17.63
C GLN A 470 5.34 23.10 -16.68
N GLN A 471 5.18 22.74 -15.40
CA GLN A 471 6.24 22.90 -14.40
C GLN A 471 7.45 22.01 -14.70
N LEU A 472 7.21 20.74 -15.02
CA LEU A 472 8.27 19.78 -15.33
C LEU A 472 9.02 20.16 -16.61
N LEU A 473 8.32 20.58 -17.67
CA LEU A 473 8.95 21.02 -18.92
C LEU A 473 9.73 22.32 -18.80
N ALA A 474 9.38 23.17 -17.82
CA ALA A 474 10.15 24.35 -17.49
C ALA A 474 11.42 24.01 -16.68
N ALA A 475 11.38 22.95 -15.87
CA ALA A 475 12.48 22.53 -15.00
C ALA A 475 13.49 21.60 -15.69
N ASN A 476 13.03 20.70 -16.55
CA ASN A 476 13.84 19.64 -17.14
C ASN A 476 13.57 19.49 -18.65
N ASP A 477 14.60 19.76 -19.47
CA ASP A 477 14.53 19.65 -20.93
C ASP A 477 14.71 18.21 -21.45
N GLN A 478 15.06 17.26 -20.58
CA GLN A 478 15.17 15.83 -20.91
C GLN A 478 13.82 15.10 -20.89
N VAL A 479 12.75 15.76 -20.46
CA VAL A 479 11.39 15.21 -20.53
C VAL A 479 10.95 15.18 -22.00
N GLU A 480 10.83 13.98 -22.54
CA GLU A 480 10.52 13.72 -23.95
C GLU A 480 9.22 12.96 -24.17
N GLY A 481 8.56 12.53 -23.10
CA GLY A 481 7.37 11.71 -23.23
C GLY A 481 6.52 11.56 -21.99
N ILE A 482 5.42 10.84 -22.18
CA ILE A 482 4.51 10.42 -21.12
C ILE A 482 4.23 8.93 -21.23
N TRP A 483 3.86 8.31 -20.12
CA TRP A 483 3.22 6.99 -20.11
C TRP A 483 1.94 7.04 -19.29
N VAL A 484 0.81 6.75 -19.94
CA VAL A 484 -0.52 6.82 -19.35
C VAL A 484 -1.02 5.43 -19.00
N TRP A 485 -1.49 5.27 -17.78
CA TRP A 485 -2.11 4.05 -17.30
C TRP A 485 -3.62 4.14 -17.52
N THR A 486 -4.09 3.52 -18.60
CA THR A 486 -5.51 3.52 -18.99
C THR A 486 -6.32 2.51 -18.17
N GLN A 487 -5.68 1.41 -17.72
CA GLN A 487 -6.33 0.36 -16.93
C GLN A 487 -5.47 -0.13 -15.76
N ASP A 488 -4.15 -0.26 -15.96
CA ASP A 488 -3.19 -0.69 -14.97
C ASP A 488 -3.17 0.23 -13.73
N GLY A 489 -2.77 -0.32 -12.59
CA GLY A 489 -2.87 0.34 -11.30
C GLY A 489 -3.74 -0.47 -10.35
N GLY A 490 -3.13 -0.92 -9.25
CA GLY A 490 -3.78 -1.69 -8.20
C GLY A 490 -4.44 -2.99 -8.66
N PRO A 491 -5.32 -3.53 -7.83
CA PRO A 491 -6.08 -4.72 -8.14
C PRO A 491 -7.15 -4.45 -9.17
N TRP A 492 -7.33 -5.41 -10.07
CA TRP A 492 -8.35 -5.34 -11.12
C TRP A 492 -9.68 -5.94 -10.65
N ARG A 493 -9.62 -6.89 -9.71
CA ARG A 493 -10.75 -7.73 -9.25
C ARG A 493 -11.26 -7.37 -7.86
N ALA A 494 -10.60 -6.43 -7.19
CA ALA A 494 -11.19 -5.68 -6.09
C ALA A 494 -11.82 -4.39 -6.64
N GLY A 495 -12.97 -4.00 -6.10
CA GLY A 495 -13.71 -2.84 -6.57
C GLY A 495 -14.52 -3.07 -7.86
N PRO A 496 -14.96 -1.98 -8.52
CA PRO A 496 -15.82 -2.01 -9.69
C PRO A 496 -15.27 -2.87 -10.85
N MET A 497 -16.14 -3.66 -11.47
CA MET A 497 -15.88 -4.39 -12.71
C MET A 497 -15.93 -3.43 -13.92
N SER A 498 -15.00 -2.48 -13.96
CA SER A 498 -14.79 -1.59 -15.11
C SER A 498 -13.45 -1.91 -15.78
N LEU A 499 -13.56 -2.27 -17.06
CA LEU A 499 -12.45 -2.70 -17.89
C LEU A 499 -12.43 -1.85 -19.17
N TYR A 500 -11.35 -1.10 -19.37
CA TYR A 500 -11.16 -0.16 -20.45
C TYR A 500 -11.41 -0.79 -21.82
N LEU A 501 -12.28 -0.17 -22.61
CA LEU A 501 -12.80 -0.66 -23.91
C LEU A 501 -13.58 -1.99 -23.86
N LYS A 502 -13.91 -2.53 -22.68
CA LYS A 502 -14.57 -3.85 -22.55
C LYS A 502 -15.85 -3.86 -21.74
N SER A 503 -15.84 -3.30 -20.54
CA SER A 503 -16.95 -3.44 -19.60
C SER A 503 -17.03 -2.29 -18.59
N GLY A 504 -18.18 -2.15 -17.95
CA GLY A 504 -18.47 -1.07 -17.03
C GLY A 504 -18.42 0.31 -17.68
N PHE A 505 -18.27 1.34 -16.85
CA PHE A 505 -18.36 2.74 -17.27
C PHE A 505 -16.99 3.39 -17.52
N TRP A 506 -16.18 2.76 -18.37
CA TRP A 506 -14.79 3.18 -18.61
C TRP A 506 -14.66 4.55 -19.31
N GLN A 507 -15.71 4.99 -20.00
CA GLN A 507 -15.78 6.31 -20.64
C GLN A 507 -15.58 7.44 -19.62
N LEU A 508 -15.85 7.19 -18.34
CA LEU A 508 -15.65 8.17 -17.28
C LEU A 508 -14.17 8.55 -17.09
N TYR A 509 -13.28 7.56 -17.02
CA TYR A 509 -11.84 7.82 -16.87
C TYR A 509 -11.09 7.97 -18.20
N GLU A 510 -11.77 7.74 -19.33
CA GLU A 510 -11.25 8.08 -20.66
C GLU A 510 -10.95 9.57 -20.82
N LEU A 511 -11.68 10.42 -20.10
CA LEU A 511 -11.40 11.86 -20.03
C LEU A 511 -9.93 12.13 -19.71
N ASN A 512 -9.38 11.46 -18.70
CA ASN A 512 -8.01 11.66 -18.26
C ASN A 512 -6.98 11.13 -19.27
N THR A 513 -7.34 10.09 -20.04
CA THR A 513 -6.51 9.57 -21.13
C THR A 513 -6.41 10.57 -22.28
N GLN A 514 -7.55 11.12 -22.72
CA GLN A 514 -7.59 12.13 -23.78
C GLN A 514 -6.91 13.44 -23.35
N LEU A 515 -7.09 13.88 -22.10
CA LEU A 515 -6.41 15.04 -21.54
C LEU A 515 -4.88 14.86 -21.52
N ALA A 516 -4.40 13.71 -21.05
CA ALA A 516 -2.96 13.44 -21.01
C ALA A 516 -2.34 13.45 -22.42
N ALA A 517 -3.00 12.84 -23.42
CA ALA A 517 -2.52 12.85 -24.80
C ALA A 517 -2.53 14.26 -25.41
N SER A 518 -3.63 15.01 -25.26
CA SER A 518 -3.76 16.40 -25.73
C SER A 518 -2.67 17.31 -25.14
N LEU A 519 -2.41 17.19 -23.83
CA LEU A 519 -1.37 17.95 -23.14
C LEU A 519 0.05 17.54 -23.53
N ALA A 520 0.30 16.27 -23.84
CA ALA A 520 1.59 15.84 -24.37
C ALA A 520 1.86 16.34 -25.79
N GLN A 521 0.82 16.45 -26.62
CA GLN A 521 0.93 17.09 -27.94
C GLN A 521 1.14 18.60 -27.79
N ASN A 522 0.36 19.26 -26.94
CA ASN A 522 0.43 20.69 -26.67
C ASN A 522 0.16 20.99 -25.17
N PRO A 523 1.19 21.32 -24.37
CA PRO A 523 1.00 21.64 -22.95
C PRO A 523 0.09 22.84 -22.68
N GLU A 524 -0.12 23.70 -23.68
CA GLU A 524 -1.02 24.86 -23.62
C GLU A 524 -2.43 24.55 -24.18
N ALA A 525 -2.77 23.27 -24.38
CA ALA A 525 -4.10 22.88 -24.85
C ALA A 525 -5.21 23.39 -23.93
N ASP A 526 -6.37 23.70 -24.53
CA ASP A 526 -7.57 24.08 -23.78
C ASP A 526 -8.16 22.85 -23.09
N VAL A 527 -7.88 22.73 -21.79
CA VAL A 527 -8.38 21.64 -20.94
C VAL A 527 -9.90 21.58 -20.97
N ALA A 528 -10.56 22.73 -20.79
CA ALA A 528 -12.03 22.80 -20.74
C ALA A 528 -12.65 22.42 -22.10
N GLY A 529 -12.04 22.89 -23.19
CA GLY A 529 -12.41 22.49 -24.55
C GLY A 529 -12.26 20.99 -24.79
N THR A 530 -11.19 20.37 -24.26
CA THR A 530 -10.96 18.92 -24.33
C THR A 530 -12.02 18.14 -23.54
N THR A 531 -12.37 18.59 -22.33
CA THR A 531 -13.46 18.00 -21.53
C THR A 531 -14.81 18.12 -22.26
N ALA A 532 -15.08 19.24 -22.93
CA ALA A 532 -16.29 19.39 -23.74
C ALA A 532 -16.30 18.47 -24.98
N ALA A 533 -15.15 18.26 -25.63
CA ALA A 533 -15.01 17.33 -26.76
C ALA A 533 -15.26 15.87 -26.34
N TRP A 534 -14.68 15.45 -25.21
CA TRP A 534 -14.96 14.16 -24.57
C TRP A 534 -16.45 13.98 -24.29
N ALA A 535 -17.08 15.01 -23.69
CA ALA A 535 -18.51 14.94 -23.37
C ALA A 535 -19.38 14.80 -24.63
N ARG A 536 -18.96 15.43 -25.74
CA ARG A 536 -19.61 15.28 -27.05
C ARG A 536 -19.45 13.91 -27.66
N GLU A 537 -18.25 13.37 -27.57
CA GLU A 537 -17.95 12.05 -28.10
C GLU A 537 -18.80 10.97 -27.42
N TYR A 538 -18.88 10.99 -26.09
CA TYR A 538 -19.44 9.85 -25.34
C TYR A 538 -20.89 10.05 -24.87
N PHE A 539 -21.36 11.29 -24.62
CA PHE A 539 -22.64 11.50 -23.93
C PHE A 539 -23.70 12.26 -24.73
N SER A 540 -23.37 13.38 -25.37
CA SER A 540 -24.39 14.21 -26.04
C SER A 540 -23.81 15.22 -27.02
N GLU A 541 -24.50 15.48 -28.14
CA GLU A 541 -24.18 16.64 -29.02
C GLU A 541 -24.97 17.90 -28.64
N ASP A 542 -25.91 17.83 -27.69
CA ASP A 542 -26.71 18.98 -27.26
C ASP A 542 -25.87 19.92 -26.38
N PRO A 543 -25.77 21.22 -26.73
CA PRO A 543 -24.91 22.15 -26.01
C PRO A 543 -25.22 22.27 -24.51
N ALA A 544 -26.49 22.23 -24.11
CA ALA A 544 -26.88 22.39 -22.71
C ALA A 544 -26.54 21.14 -21.88
N THR A 545 -26.73 19.94 -22.44
CA THR A 545 -26.32 18.69 -21.79
C THR A 545 -24.80 18.59 -21.67
N VAL A 546 -24.05 18.98 -22.71
CA VAL A 546 -22.58 19.03 -22.66
C VAL A 546 -22.09 20.04 -21.61
N GLU A 547 -22.65 21.24 -21.59
CA GLU A 547 -22.31 22.28 -20.59
C GLU A 547 -22.56 21.77 -19.17
N ALA A 548 -23.70 21.11 -18.91
CA ALA A 548 -24.03 20.54 -17.60
C ALA A 548 -23.05 19.42 -17.18
N ILE A 549 -22.62 18.57 -18.10
CA ILE A 549 -21.61 17.53 -17.81
C ILE A 549 -20.26 18.17 -17.50
N VAL A 550 -19.81 19.15 -18.31
CA VAL A 550 -18.54 19.84 -18.08
C VAL A 550 -18.56 20.60 -16.76
N GLU A 551 -19.67 21.29 -16.45
CA GLU A 551 -19.86 21.96 -15.15
C GLU A 551 -19.79 20.96 -14.00
N ALA A 552 -20.44 19.79 -14.11
CA ALA A 552 -20.31 18.73 -13.11
C ALA A 552 -18.85 18.29 -12.94
N MET A 553 -18.09 18.09 -14.02
CA MET A 553 -16.68 17.72 -13.93
C MET A 553 -15.82 18.77 -13.19
N THR A 554 -16.18 20.06 -13.24
CA THR A 554 -15.46 21.10 -12.47
C THR A 554 -15.55 20.94 -10.96
N HIS A 555 -16.58 20.24 -10.45
CA HIS A 555 -16.75 19.94 -9.03
C HIS A 555 -16.10 18.63 -8.57
N SER A 556 -15.75 17.75 -9.53
CA SER A 556 -15.26 16.39 -9.24
C SER A 556 -14.00 16.36 -8.36
N ARG A 557 -13.07 17.28 -8.60
CA ARG A 557 -11.81 17.33 -7.85
C ARG A 557 -11.97 17.76 -6.41
N ASP A 558 -12.90 18.67 -6.12
CA ASP A 558 -13.22 19.08 -4.75
C ASP A 558 -13.92 17.93 -4.01
N ALA A 559 -14.87 17.25 -4.66
CA ALA A 559 -15.54 16.06 -4.11
C ALA A 559 -14.53 14.97 -3.71
N ILE A 560 -13.58 14.64 -4.59
CA ILE A 560 -12.53 13.65 -4.30
C ILE A 560 -11.56 14.14 -3.21
N ALA A 561 -10.99 15.35 -3.38
CA ALA A 561 -9.95 15.86 -2.49
C ALA A 561 -10.43 16.05 -1.05
N GLN A 562 -11.70 16.39 -0.85
CA GLN A 562 -12.30 16.61 0.46
C GLN A 562 -13.07 15.39 0.99
N GLY A 563 -13.61 14.55 0.12
CA GLY A 563 -14.44 13.40 0.47
C GLY A 563 -13.64 12.13 0.75
N MET A 564 -12.65 11.82 -0.09
CA MET A 564 -11.81 10.62 0.03
C MET A 564 -10.60 10.82 0.94
N TYR A 565 -10.21 12.08 1.21
CA TYR A 565 -9.09 12.42 2.08
C TYR A 565 -9.56 13.23 3.29
N VAL A 566 -8.69 13.34 4.30
CA VAL A 566 -8.83 14.31 5.40
C VAL A 566 -7.80 15.41 5.13
N PRO A 567 -8.19 16.59 4.58
CA PRO A 567 -7.25 17.59 4.09
C PRO A 567 -6.14 17.97 5.09
N GLN A 568 -6.49 18.15 6.37
CA GLN A 568 -5.55 18.53 7.42
C GLN A 568 -4.47 17.47 7.66
N PHE A 569 -4.77 16.19 7.41
CA PHE A 569 -3.80 15.11 7.44
C PHE A 569 -3.03 15.01 6.12
N ALA A 570 -3.74 15.14 5.00
CA ALA A 570 -3.19 14.99 3.65
C ALA A 570 -2.21 16.11 3.26
N GLU A 571 -2.35 17.31 3.85
CA GLU A 571 -1.40 18.42 3.76
C GLU A 571 -0.08 18.16 4.48
N GLN A 572 0.07 17.03 5.17
CA GLN A 572 1.29 16.64 5.88
C GLN A 572 1.93 15.42 5.21
N ARG A 573 3.26 15.45 5.10
CA ARG A 573 4.04 14.23 4.98
C ARG A 573 4.20 13.65 6.36
N VAL A 574 3.73 12.42 6.54
CA VAL A 574 3.76 11.71 7.80
C VAL A 574 4.80 10.63 7.71
N PHE A 575 5.63 10.48 8.74
CA PHE A 575 6.60 9.40 8.82
C PHE A 575 6.33 8.59 10.07
N ALA A 576 6.26 7.27 9.94
CA ALA A 576 6.04 6.36 11.05
C ALA A 576 6.65 4.98 10.73
N ILE A 577 7.33 4.39 11.72
CA ILE A 577 7.89 3.04 11.66
C ILE A 577 8.84 2.85 10.45
N GLY A 578 9.62 3.90 10.13
CA GLY A 578 10.55 3.88 9.01
C GLY A 578 9.94 4.10 7.62
N LEU A 579 8.65 4.45 7.57
CA LEU A 579 7.88 4.60 6.33
C LEU A 579 7.26 5.99 6.23
N GLU A 580 6.83 6.36 5.03
CA GLU A 580 5.98 7.52 4.75
C GLU A 580 4.59 7.02 4.33
N PRO A 581 3.63 6.89 5.26
CA PRO A 581 2.29 6.41 4.91
C PRO A 581 1.58 7.36 3.92
N PRO A 582 0.72 6.83 3.04
CA PRO A 582 -0.01 7.64 2.07
C PRO A 582 -0.94 8.67 2.74
N PRO A 583 -1.31 9.77 2.05
CA PRO A 583 -2.19 10.80 2.60
C PRO A 583 -3.64 10.33 2.84
N MET A 584 -4.00 9.11 2.42
CA MET A 584 -5.36 8.55 2.50
C MET A 584 -5.54 7.46 3.57
N MET A 585 -4.63 7.30 4.53
CA MET A 585 -4.59 6.13 5.44
C MET A 585 -5.88 5.74 6.20
N TRP A 586 -6.85 6.65 6.37
CA TRP A 586 -8.16 6.31 6.95
C TRP A 586 -9.02 5.38 6.06
N ILE A 587 -8.73 5.34 4.76
CA ILE A 587 -9.11 4.32 3.80
C ILE A 587 -7.79 3.64 3.39
N PHE A 588 -7.44 2.53 4.05
CA PHE A 588 -6.19 1.84 3.78
C PHE A 588 -6.28 1.16 2.42
N GLU A 589 -5.65 1.74 1.40
CA GLU A 589 -5.61 1.28 0.01
C GLU A 589 -6.99 0.92 -0.58
N TRP A 590 -7.33 1.61 -1.67
CA TRP A 590 -8.53 1.35 -2.47
C TRP A 590 -9.87 1.57 -1.74
N ASP A 591 -10.42 0.56 -1.07
CA ASP A 591 -11.79 0.55 -0.54
C ASP A 591 -11.91 0.07 0.93
N ILE A 592 -10.79 -0.15 1.64
CA ILE A 592 -10.80 -0.70 3.01
C ILE A 592 -10.84 0.43 4.04
N LEU A 593 -11.98 0.61 4.71
CA LEU A 593 -12.07 1.57 5.83
C LEU A 593 -11.29 1.07 7.04
N THR A 594 -10.24 1.82 7.38
CA THR A 594 -9.29 1.50 8.45
C THR A 594 -9.92 1.59 9.83
N GLY A 595 -9.66 0.64 10.74
CA GLY A 595 -10.19 0.65 12.12
C GLY A 595 -9.16 0.40 13.22
N ASP A 596 -7.88 0.72 12.97
CA ASP A 596 -6.79 0.57 13.93
C ASP A 596 -6.39 1.89 14.61
N SER A 597 -5.82 1.75 15.80
CA SER A 597 -5.39 2.89 16.63
C SER A 597 -4.15 3.61 16.10
N ALA A 598 -3.19 2.93 15.47
CA ALA A 598 -1.96 3.58 15.01
C ALA A 598 -2.23 4.65 13.96
N VAL A 599 -3.16 4.38 13.04
CA VAL A 599 -3.56 5.35 12.02
C VAL A 599 -4.49 6.39 12.60
N LEU A 600 -5.63 5.96 13.16
CA LEU A 600 -6.72 6.87 13.48
C LEU A 600 -6.37 7.84 14.62
N ASP A 601 -5.59 7.39 15.62
CA ASP A 601 -5.19 8.27 16.73
C ASP A 601 -4.13 9.30 16.29
N VAL A 602 -3.21 8.90 15.41
CA VAL A 602 -2.20 9.81 14.84
C VAL A 602 -2.88 10.81 13.91
N LEU A 603 -3.79 10.36 13.04
CA LEU A 603 -4.61 11.23 12.20
C LEU A 603 -5.35 12.26 13.04
N TYR A 604 -6.06 11.84 14.09
CA TYR A 604 -6.74 12.75 15.00
C TYR A 604 -5.77 13.80 15.58
N SER A 605 -4.57 13.39 16.02
CA SER A 605 -3.61 14.32 16.62
C SER A 605 -3.13 15.39 15.64
N ILE A 606 -2.94 15.02 14.36
CA ILE A 606 -2.56 15.94 13.29
C ILE A 606 -3.71 16.89 12.97
N VAL A 607 -4.94 16.37 12.84
CA VAL A 607 -6.14 17.17 12.60
C VAL A 607 -6.37 18.17 13.74
N ARG A 608 -6.25 17.74 15.00
CA ARG A 608 -6.36 18.61 16.18
C ARG A 608 -5.31 19.72 16.16
N ASP A 609 -4.08 19.40 15.75
CA ASP A 609 -2.96 20.32 15.80
C ASP A 609 -2.90 21.26 14.57
N SER A 610 -3.72 21.02 13.54
CA SER A 610 -3.84 21.88 12.35
C SER A 610 -4.45 23.27 12.63
N GLY A 611 -5.23 23.40 13.71
CA GLY A 611 -5.87 24.67 14.06
C GLY A 611 -6.84 24.55 15.24
N ALA A 612 -7.32 25.69 15.76
CA ALA A 612 -8.22 25.73 16.93
C ALA A 612 -9.54 24.95 16.71
N ASP A 613 -10.02 24.93 15.46
CA ASP A 613 -11.24 24.24 15.04
C ASP A 613 -10.94 23.07 14.09
N GLY A 614 -9.71 22.54 14.08
CA GLY A 614 -9.25 21.57 13.08
C GLY A 614 -10.12 20.32 12.95
N VAL A 615 -10.67 19.82 14.08
CA VAL A 615 -11.62 18.69 14.08
C VAL A 615 -12.93 19.04 13.39
N GLU A 616 -13.52 20.20 13.70
CA GLU A 616 -14.79 20.61 13.10
C GLU A 616 -14.62 21.00 11.63
N ALA A 617 -13.46 21.56 11.26
CA ALA A 617 -13.09 21.82 9.87
C ALA A 617 -12.99 20.52 9.06
N ALA A 618 -12.27 19.52 9.57
CA ALA A 618 -12.14 18.21 8.89
C ALA A 618 -13.50 17.52 8.67
N ILE A 619 -14.42 17.63 9.64
CA ILE A 619 -15.80 17.15 9.50
C ILE A 619 -16.55 17.97 8.45
N GLY A 620 -16.39 19.31 8.48
CA GLY A 620 -16.97 20.23 7.50
C GLY A 620 -16.57 19.94 6.06
N ASP A 621 -15.29 19.64 5.81
CA ASP A 621 -14.77 19.28 4.48
C ASP A 621 -15.53 18.05 3.91
N GLY A 622 -15.94 17.12 4.77
CA GLY A 622 -16.70 15.94 4.34
C GLY A 622 -18.12 16.29 3.88
N ALA A 623 -18.75 17.26 4.56
CA ALA A 623 -20.05 17.78 4.16
C ALA A 623 -19.96 18.61 2.86
N GLU A 624 -18.88 19.37 2.67
CA GLU A 624 -18.62 20.11 1.44
C GLU A 624 -18.45 19.17 0.24
N ALA A 625 -17.74 18.05 0.42
CA ALA A 625 -17.62 17.00 -0.60
C ALA A 625 -18.98 16.40 -1.00
N VAL A 626 -19.86 16.12 -0.02
CA VAL A 626 -21.22 15.64 -0.28
C VAL A 626 -22.03 16.67 -1.08
N VAL A 627 -21.90 17.96 -0.75
CA VAL A 627 -22.57 19.04 -1.49
C VAL A 627 -22.07 19.13 -2.94
N ALA A 628 -20.77 18.97 -3.18
CA ALA A 628 -20.21 18.97 -4.52
C ALA A 628 -20.83 17.85 -5.39
N VAL A 629 -20.96 16.63 -4.87
CA VAL A 629 -21.60 15.53 -5.61
C VAL A 629 -23.10 15.74 -5.78
N GLU A 630 -23.79 16.32 -4.79
CA GLU A 630 -25.21 16.70 -4.94
C GLU A 630 -25.40 17.69 -6.10
N GLN A 631 -24.50 18.67 -6.25
CA GLN A 631 -24.50 19.62 -7.37
C GLN A 631 -24.23 18.93 -8.71
N MET A 632 -23.19 18.08 -8.78
CA MET A 632 -22.91 17.27 -9.99
C MET A 632 -24.14 16.46 -10.41
N ARG A 633 -24.78 15.80 -9.44
CA ARG A 633 -25.97 14.97 -9.67
C ARG A 633 -27.17 15.80 -10.10
N GLU A 634 -27.39 16.97 -9.50
CA GLU A 634 -28.45 17.89 -9.90
C GLU A 634 -28.28 18.31 -11.36
N LEU A 635 -27.10 18.85 -11.71
CA LEU A 635 -26.74 19.27 -13.08
C LEU A 635 -27.04 18.18 -14.11
N VAL A 636 -26.54 16.97 -13.90
CA VAL A 636 -26.74 15.84 -14.82
C VAL A 636 -28.20 15.39 -14.86
N SER A 637 -28.89 15.37 -13.70
CA SER A 637 -30.27 14.88 -13.63
C SER A 637 -31.30 15.83 -14.25
N GLU A 638 -31.01 17.13 -14.31
CA GLU A 638 -31.88 18.16 -14.91
C GLU A 638 -31.78 18.22 -16.44
N THR A 639 -30.76 17.61 -17.04
CA THR A 639 -30.63 17.48 -18.50
C THR A 639 -31.82 16.72 -19.12
N ASP A 640 -32.21 17.12 -20.34
CA ASP A 640 -33.24 16.41 -21.09
C ASP A 640 -32.72 15.03 -21.51
N ALA A 641 -33.32 13.97 -20.99
CA ALA A 641 -32.93 12.59 -21.27
C ALA A 641 -32.96 12.24 -22.77
N ALA A 642 -33.73 12.96 -23.61
CA ALA A 642 -33.78 12.73 -25.05
C ALA A 642 -32.55 13.27 -25.80
N THR A 643 -31.73 14.10 -25.16
CA THR A 643 -30.52 14.69 -25.75
C THR A 643 -29.27 13.84 -25.56
N TRP A 644 -29.34 12.81 -24.72
CA TRP A 644 -28.24 11.87 -24.52
C TRP A 644 -28.13 10.90 -25.69
N ARG A 645 -26.90 10.48 -26.01
CA ARG A 645 -26.62 9.47 -27.06
C ARG A 645 -27.37 8.17 -26.80
N SER A 646 -27.48 7.76 -25.54
CA SER A 646 -28.36 6.66 -25.14
C SER A 646 -28.94 6.83 -23.72
N PRO A 647 -30.12 6.25 -23.44
CA PRO A 647 -30.67 6.19 -22.09
C PRO A 647 -29.76 5.46 -21.09
N GLU A 648 -29.03 4.43 -21.56
CA GLU A 648 -28.11 3.63 -20.75
C GLU A 648 -26.91 4.45 -20.28
N MET A 649 -26.34 5.31 -21.14
CA MET A 649 -25.22 6.20 -20.76
C MET A 649 -25.63 7.23 -19.72
N ARG A 650 -26.82 7.81 -19.86
CA ARG A 650 -27.38 8.71 -18.85
C ARG A 650 -27.60 7.99 -17.52
N ALA A 651 -28.12 6.75 -17.57
CA ALA A 651 -28.34 5.95 -16.38
C ALA A 651 -27.01 5.61 -15.68
N ALA A 652 -26.00 5.16 -16.43
CA ALA A 652 -24.66 4.89 -15.89
C ALA A 652 -24.05 6.13 -15.23
N PHE A 653 -24.16 7.31 -15.86
CA PHE A 653 -23.68 8.57 -15.27
C PHE A 653 -24.42 8.93 -13.96
N LEU A 654 -25.74 8.79 -13.93
CA LEU A 654 -26.50 9.05 -12.70
C LEU A 654 -26.23 8.00 -11.60
N ASP A 655 -26.07 6.74 -11.97
CA ASP A 655 -25.79 5.65 -11.05
C ASP A 655 -24.39 5.79 -10.42
N THR A 656 -23.36 6.22 -11.18
CA THR A 656 -22.05 6.55 -10.59
C THR A 656 -22.16 7.71 -9.60
N LEU A 657 -22.87 8.79 -9.94
CA LEU A 657 -23.07 9.92 -9.01
C LEU A 657 -23.87 9.51 -7.77
N ASP A 658 -24.85 8.61 -7.92
CA ASP A 658 -25.59 8.04 -6.79
C ASP A 658 -24.71 7.13 -5.92
N TYR A 659 -23.72 6.45 -6.50
CA TYR A 659 -22.72 5.64 -5.79
C TYR A 659 -21.67 6.48 -5.08
N GLU A 660 -21.15 7.52 -5.74
CA GLU A 660 -20.26 8.50 -5.13
C GLU A 660 -20.94 9.20 -3.96
N LEU A 661 -22.16 9.70 -4.13
CA LEU A 661 -22.90 10.40 -3.08
C LEU A 661 -23.15 9.51 -1.85
N ASP A 662 -23.52 8.25 -2.07
CA ASP A 662 -23.75 7.30 -0.98
C ASP A 662 -22.45 6.98 -0.23
N THR A 663 -21.38 6.73 -0.97
CA THR A 663 -20.05 6.45 -0.43
C THR A 663 -19.49 7.64 0.35
N LEU A 664 -19.58 8.86 -0.19
CA LEU A 664 -19.10 10.06 0.52
C LEU A 664 -19.92 10.36 1.78
N ARG A 665 -21.23 10.05 1.80
CA ARG A 665 -22.05 10.14 3.04
C ARG A 665 -21.66 9.09 4.08
N LEU A 666 -21.32 7.88 3.64
CA LEU A 666 -20.74 6.86 4.52
C LEU A 666 -19.43 7.39 5.13
N LEU A 667 -18.52 7.89 4.30
CA LEU A 667 -17.23 8.44 4.71
C LEU A 667 -17.37 9.68 5.61
N GLU A 668 -18.32 10.58 5.35
CA GLU A 668 -18.65 11.73 6.20
C GLU A 668 -19.01 11.27 7.63
N SER A 669 -19.94 10.32 7.74
CA SER A 669 -20.35 9.77 9.04
C SER A 669 -19.20 9.03 9.75
N TYR A 670 -18.37 8.32 8.98
CA TYR A 670 -17.20 7.63 9.51
C TYR A 670 -16.16 8.61 10.06
N ARG A 671 -15.88 9.69 9.31
CA ARG A 671 -14.96 10.77 9.69
C ARG A 671 -15.36 11.40 11.02
N ALA A 672 -16.62 11.79 11.15
CA ALA A 672 -17.14 12.38 12.38
C ALA A 672 -16.96 11.43 13.57
N MET A 673 -17.31 10.15 13.38
CA MET A 673 -17.15 9.12 14.41
C MET A 673 -15.69 9.00 14.87
N ILE A 674 -14.73 8.78 13.95
CA ILE A 674 -13.32 8.56 14.34
C ILE A 674 -12.69 9.80 14.99
N LEU A 675 -13.03 11.01 14.53
CA LEU A 675 -12.46 12.25 15.06
C LEU A 675 -13.02 12.58 16.45
N HIS A 676 -14.32 12.39 16.67
CA HIS A 676 -14.90 12.54 18.00
C HIS A 676 -14.48 11.43 18.97
N GLN A 677 -14.14 10.23 18.48
CA GLN A 677 -13.51 9.19 19.30
C GLN A 677 -12.14 9.65 19.82
N GLY A 678 -11.26 10.12 18.92
CA GLY A 678 -9.96 10.68 19.30
C GLY A 678 -10.11 11.85 20.28
N GLN A 679 -11.07 12.75 20.03
CA GLN A 679 -11.37 13.87 20.92
C GLN A 679 -11.83 13.42 22.31
N TRP A 680 -12.64 12.36 22.40
CA TRP A 680 -13.01 11.79 23.68
C TRP A 680 -11.82 11.24 24.45
N HIS A 681 -10.92 10.52 23.78
CA HIS A 681 -9.71 9.98 24.42
C HIS A 681 -8.74 11.08 24.86
N ASP A 682 -8.59 12.15 24.08
CA ASP A 682 -7.72 13.29 24.39
C ASP A 682 -8.26 14.13 25.56
N THR A 683 -9.55 14.49 25.49
CA THR A 683 -10.15 15.45 26.43
C THR A 683 -10.78 14.81 27.66
N LEU A 684 -11.05 13.50 27.61
CA LEU A 684 -11.85 12.76 28.59
C LEU A 684 -13.26 13.34 28.80
N SER A 685 -13.76 14.12 27.82
CA SER A 685 -15.02 14.84 27.93
C SER A 685 -16.23 13.90 27.75
N PRO A 686 -17.21 13.91 28.68
CA PRO A 686 -18.48 13.22 28.47
C PRO A 686 -19.27 13.75 27.25
N GLU A 687 -19.07 15.02 26.89
CA GLU A 687 -19.71 15.63 25.74
C GLU A 687 -19.11 15.09 24.44
N ALA A 688 -17.78 14.94 24.37
CA ALA A 688 -17.12 14.33 23.21
C ALA A 688 -17.52 12.86 23.05
N HIS A 689 -17.61 12.10 24.16
CA HIS A 689 -18.14 10.73 24.13
C HIS A 689 -19.58 10.66 23.61
N ALA A 690 -20.45 11.59 24.03
CA ALA A 690 -21.83 11.62 23.57
C ALA A 690 -21.95 11.96 22.07
N ARG A 691 -21.06 12.81 21.53
CA ARG A 691 -20.97 13.06 20.08
C ARG A 691 -20.50 11.81 19.34
N TRP A 692 -19.40 11.21 19.79
CA TRP A 692 -18.90 9.95 19.24
C TRP A 692 -19.99 8.86 19.19
N ASP A 693 -20.76 8.67 20.27
CA ASP A 693 -21.82 7.66 20.29
C ASP A 693 -22.96 7.98 19.32
N SER A 694 -23.29 9.28 19.16
CA SER A 694 -24.27 9.74 18.16
C SER A 694 -23.77 9.48 16.73
N ASP A 695 -22.51 9.80 16.44
CA ASP A 695 -21.91 9.61 15.13
C ASP A 695 -21.70 8.13 14.81
N ARG A 696 -21.39 7.31 15.82
CA ARG A 696 -21.34 5.85 15.69
C ARG A 696 -22.69 5.29 15.24
N VAL A 697 -23.80 5.75 15.82
CA VAL A 697 -25.14 5.31 15.41
C VAL A 697 -25.43 5.73 13.97
N ALA A 698 -25.07 6.96 13.59
CA ALA A 698 -25.22 7.43 12.22
C ALA A 698 -24.38 6.61 11.23
N TYR A 699 -23.11 6.35 11.55
CA TYR A 699 -22.24 5.50 10.74
C TYR A 699 -22.75 4.07 10.62
N GLU A 700 -23.21 3.43 11.70
CA GLU A 700 -23.76 2.08 11.66
C GLU A 700 -25.02 1.99 10.78
N GLU A 701 -25.88 3.02 10.81
CA GLU A 701 -27.05 3.13 9.93
C GLU A 701 -26.62 3.27 8.45
N ARG A 702 -25.69 4.19 8.15
CA ARG A 702 -25.15 4.38 6.80
C ARG A 702 -24.42 3.15 6.27
N ALA A 703 -23.61 2.51 7.09
CA ALA A 703 -22.89 1.29 6.75
C ALA A 703 -23.88 0.16 6.39
N ALA A 704 -24.97 0.01 7.15
CA ALA A 704 -26.00 -0.97 6.86
C ALA A 704 -26.77 -0.65 5.56
N GLU A 705 -27.08 0.62 5.30
CA GLU A 705 -27.70 1.09 4.06
C GLU A 705 -26.79 0.82 2.84
N HIS A 706 -25.52 1.21 2.94
CA HIS A 706 -24.51 1.03 1.90
C HIS A 706 -24.31 -0.45 1.54
N LEU A 707 -24.08 -1.30 2.55
CA LEU A 707 -23.95 -2.75 2.35
C LEU A 707 -25.22 -3.38 1.77
N ALA A 708 -26.41 -2.90 2.15
CA ALA A 708 -27.67 -3.40 1.60
C ALA A 708 -27.90 -2.97 0.14
N LYS A 709 -27.41 -1.79 -0.25
CA LYS A 709 -27.56 -1.22 -1.59
C LYS A 709 -26.54 -1.77 -2.58
N TYR A 710 -25.30 -1.91 -2.15
CA TYR A 710 -24.14 -2.22 -3.00
C TYR A 710 -23.49 -3.58 -2.74
N GLY A 711 -23.93 -4.30 -1.70
CA GLY A 711 -23.46 -5.66 -1.45
C GLY A 711 -23.76 -6.59 -2.64
N GLY A 712 -22.68 -7.11 -3.25
CA GLY A 712 -22.75 -7.99 -4.44
C GLY A 712 -23.06 -7.27 -5.75
N ASN A 713 -23.04 -5.94 -5.79
CA ASN A 713 -23.08 -5.18 -7.03
C ASN A 713 -21.66 -5.12 -7.62
N LEU A 714 -21.49 -5.55 -8.87
CA LEU A 714 -20.16 -5.60 -9.49
C LEU A 714 -19.74 -4.27 -10.12
N ASP A 715 -20.69 -3.47 -10.59
CA ASP A 715 -20.41 -2.17 -11.20
C ASP A 715 -20.18 -1.09 -10.12
N TYR A 716 -20.86 -1.24 -8.97
CA TYR A 716 -20.82 -0.31 -7.84
C TYR A 716 -20.73 -1.10 -6.51
N PRO A 717 -19.61 -1.79 -6.22
CA PRO A 717 -19.51 -2.64 -5.04
C PRO A 717 -19.48 -1.85 -3.74
N ALA A 718 -19.89 -2.47 -2.65
CA ALA A 718 -19.77 -1.85 -1.33
C ALA A 718 -18.30 -1.81 -0.88
N PHE A 719 -17.90 -0.74 -0.22
CA PHE A 719 -16.58 -0.64 0.41
C PHE A 719 -16.38 -1.72 1.50
N ASN A 720 -15.15 -2.17 1.69
CA ASN A 720 -14.82 -3.14 2.73
C ASN A 720 -14.82 -2.50 4.14
N LEU A 721 -15.90 -2.74 4.88
CA LEU A 721 -16.11 -2.15 6.21
C LEU A 721 -15.57 -3.00 7.36
N THR A 722 -14.89 -4.12 7.08
CA THR A 722 -14.50 -5.11 8.10
C THR A 722 -13.62 -4.50 9.19
N ALA A 723 -12.57 -3.78 8.79
CA ALA A 723 -11.61 -3.21 9.74
C ALA A 723 -12.27 -2.12 10.62
N ALA A 724 -13.05 -1.22 10.01
CA ALA A 724 -13.85 -0.23 10.73
C ALA A 724 -14.84 -0.85 11.72
N GLN A 725 -15.56 -1.92 11.34
CA GLN A 725 -16.48 -2.63 12.23
C GLN A 725 -15.76 -3.25 13.44
N LEU A 726 -14.59 -3.85 13.24
CA LEU A 726 -13.74 -4.33 14.33
C LEU A 726 -13.30 -3.17 15.25
N GLY A 727 -13.01 -2.00 14.68
CA GLY A 727 -12.71 -0.76 15.40
C GLY A 727 -13.87 -0.31 16.28
N VAL A 728 -15.09 -0.28 15.74
CA VAL A 728 -16.33 0.05 16.48
C VAL A 728 -16.56 -0.92 17.64
N GLU A 729 -16.41 -2.23 17.42
CA GLU A 729 -16.59 -3.22 18.48
C GLU A 729 -15.62 -2.99 19.65
N ARG A 730 -14.38 -2.59 19.36
CA ARG A 730 -13.38 -2.23 20.38
C ARG A 730 -13.79 -0.95 21.11
N ALA A 731 -14.14 0.10 20.37
CA ALA A 731 -14.50 1.41 20.91
C ALA A 731 -15.73 1.33 21.86
N MET A 732 -16.75 0.55 21.49
CA MET A 732 -17.92 0.30 22.35
C MET A 732 -17.57 -0.35 23.70
N ARG A 733 -16.44 -1.05 23.79
CA ARG A 733 -16.00 -1.72 25.02
C ARG A 733 -15.12 -0.84 25.89
N ASP A 734 -14.67 0.32 25.40
CA ASP A 734 -13.71 1.16 26.11
C ASP A 734 -14.23 1.72 27.43
N GLU A 735 -15.41 2.34 27.45
CA GLU A 735 -15.98 2.85 28.71
C GLU A 735 -16.30 1.70 29.71
N PRO A 736 -16.96 0.58 29.31
CA PRO A 736 -17.12 -0.57 30.17
C PRO A 736 -15.79 -1.11 30.73
N MET A 737 -14.76 -1.22 29.89
CA MET A 737 -13.43 -1.68 30.31
C MET A 737 -12.75 -0.69 31.24
N ALA A 738 -12.92 0.62 31.05
CA ALA A 738 -12.44 1.65 31.97
C ALA A 738 -13.03 1.47 33.36
N TRP A 739 -14.34 1.20 33.46
CA TRP A 739 -15.01 0.93 34.74
C TRP A 739 -14.53 -0.35 35.42
N VAL A 740 -14.37 -1.44 34.65
CA VAL A 740 -13.78 -2.67 35.18
C VAL A 740 -12.35 -2.42 35.65
N ALA A 741 -11.55 -1.68 34.88
CA ALA A 741 -10.20 -1.30 35.25
C ALA A 741 -10.16 -0.49 36.56
N ARG A 742 -11.06 0.49 36.74
CA ARG A 742 -11.21 1.26 37.99
C ARG A 742 -11.51 0.36 39.19
N VAL A 743 -12.45 -0.57 39.05
CA VAL A 743 -12.80 -1.52 40.12
C VAL A 743 -11.61 -2.41 40.46
N LEU A 744 -10.97 -3.01 39.47
CA LEU A 744 -9.80 -3.86 39.66
C LEU A 744 -8.62 -3.08 40.26
N LEU A 745 -8.42 -1.83 39.85
CA LEU A 745 -7.41 -0.93 40.39
C LEU A 745 -7.65 -0.66 41.87
N VAL A 746 -8.88 -0.31 42.26
CA VAL A 746 -9.25 -0.10 43.66
C VAL A 746 -9.01 -1.37 44.48
N LEU A 747 -9.39 -2.54 43.98
CA LEU A 747 -9.16 -3.83 44.64
C LEU A 747 -7.66 -4.13 44.79
N ALA A 748 -6.86 -3.89 43.75
CA ALA A 748 -5.42 -4.09 43.77
C ALA A 748 -4.70 -3.11 44.73
N LEU A 749 -5.11 -1.84 44.73
CA LEU A 749 -4.61 -0.84 45.68
C LEU A 749 -5.00 -1.18 47.11
N ALA A 750 -6.24 -1.62 47.35
CA ALA A 750 -6.69 -2.09 48.65
C ALA A 750 -5.84 -3.28 49.14
N TRP A 751 -5.53 -4.25 48.26
CA TRP A 751 -4.63 -5.36 48.58
C TRP A 751 -3.24 -4.87 49.03
N VAL A 752 -2.65 -3.93 48.29
CA VAL A 752 -1.35 -3.34 48.63
C VAL A 752 -1.40 -2.56 49.96
N VAL A 753 -2.43 -1.73 50.17
CA VAL A 753 -2.61 -0.92 51.38
C VAL A 753 -2.84 -1.80 52.61
N ILE A 754 -3.69 -2.83 52.51
CA ILE A 754 -3.88 -3.83 53.58
C ILE A 754 -2.54 -4.49 53.91
N GLY A 755 -1.76 -4.88 52.89
CA GLY A 755 -0.43 -5.44 53.08
C GLY A 755 0.55 -4.48 53.79
N MET A 756 0.52 -3.19 53.43
CA MET A 756 1.34 -2.16 54.04
C MET A 756 0.99 -1.91 55.51
N LEU A 757 -0.31 -1.82 55.82
CA LEU A 757 -0.81 -1.60 57.18
C LEU A 757 -0.59 -2.83 58.07
N ALA A 758 -0.88 -4.04 57.56
CA ALA A 758 -0.63 -5.28 58.27
C ALA A 758 0.87 -5.53 58.51
N ALA A 759 1.77 -4.97 57.69
CA ALA A 759 3.21 -5.00 57.95
C ALA A 759 3.65 -4.17 59.16
N ARG A 760 2.83 -3.20 59.62
CA ARG A 760 3.15 -2.26 60.71
C ARG A 760 2.28 -2.43 61.97
N THR A 761 1.22 -3.24 61.90
CA THR A 761 0.20 -3.35 62.96
C THR A 761 -0.13 -4.81 63.30
N ARG A 762 -0.99 -5.04 64.31
CA ARG A 762 -1.50 -6.38 64.68
C ARG A 762 -2.65 -6.88 63.79
N LEU A 763 -2.95 -6.21 62.66
CA LEU A 763 -4.00 -6.60 61.70
C LEU A 763 -3.79 -7.97 61.03
N VAL A 764 -2.61 -8.59 61.21
CA VAL A 764 -2.22 -9.91 60.67
C VAL A 764 -3.13 -11.06 61.14
N ALA A 765 -3.93 -10.87 62.20
CA ALA A 765 -4.83 -11.91 62.72
C ALA A 765 -6.15 -12.09 61.93
N LYS A 766 -6.44 -11.24 60.94
CA LYS A 766 -7.64 -11.37 60.08
C LYS A 766 -7.34 -12.21 58.83
N PRO A 767 -8.28 -13.07 58.35
CA PRO A 767 -8.09 -13.85 57.12
C PRO A 767 -7.76 -12.95 55.91
N GLY A 768 -6.77 -13.34 55.10
CA GLY A 768 -6.33 -12.60 53.91
C GLY A 768 -5.30 -11.50 54.19
N ALA A 769 -5.28 -10.90 55.38
CA ALA A 769 -4.33 -9.83 55.73
C ALA A 769 -2.88 -10.33 55.82
N ALA A 770 -2.69 -11.61 56.19
CA ALA A 770 -1.37 -12.23 56.20
C ALA A 770 -0.83 -12.43 54.77
N ALA A 771 -1.68 -12.87 53.84
CA ALA A 771 -1.35 -12.98 52.41
C ALA A 771 -0.94 -11.63 51.81
N ALA A 772 -1.79 -10.60 51.95
CA ALA A 772 -1.52 -9.25 51.48
C ALA A 772 -0.22 -8.66 52.05
N ARG A 773 0.04 -8.88 53.36
CA ARG A 773 1.28 -8.49 54.01
C ARG A 773 2.49 -9.15 53.38
N ALA A 774 2.42 -10.45 53.11
CA ALA A 774 3.53 -11.17 52.50
C ALA A 774 3.77 -10.73 51.06
N THR A 775 2.71 -10.50 50.28
CA THR A 775 2.80 -9.91 48.93
C THR A 775 3.55 -8.57 48.95
N TRP A 776 3.16 -7.64 49.84
CA TRP A 776 3.81 -6.33 49.98
C TRP A 776 5.27 -6.41 50.44
N ILE A 777 5.56 -7.24 51.46
CA ILE A 777 6.92 -7.38 51.99
C ILE A 777 7.82 -8.06 50.95
N ALA A 778 7.33 -9.10 50.27
CA ALA A 778 8.11 -9.88 49.33
C ALA A 778 8.34 -9.16 47.99
N SER A 779 7.44 -8.27 47.54
CA SER A 779 7.67 -7.45 46.35
C SER A 779 8.63 -6.29 46.57
N THR A 780 8.61 -5.67 47.76
CA THR A 780 9.47 -4.51 48.09
C THR A 780 10.80 -4.91 48.73
N ARG A 781 10.81 -6.00 49.50
CA ARG A 781 11.97 -6.52 50.25
C ARG A 781 12.06 -8.04 50.07
N PRO A 782 12.36 -8.53 48.86
CA PRO A 782 12.26 -9.95 48.51
C PRO A 782 13.13 -10.88 49.37
N TRP A 783 14.25 -10.38 49.91
CA TRP A 783 15.10 -11.13 50.85
C TRP A 783 14.42 -11.46 52.19
N ARG A 784 13.24 -10.88 52.48
CA ARG A 784 12.41 -11.19 53.65
C ARG A 784 11.20 -12.06 53.32
N ALA A 785 11.04 -12.49 52.07
CA ALA A 785 9.86 -13.24 51.62
C ALA A 785 9.62 -14.51 52.46
N ARG A 786 10.69 -15.20 52.85
CA ARG A 786 10.61 -16.39 53.71
C ARG A 786 10.05 -16.07 55.10
N GLU A 787 10.47 -14.96 55.71
CA GLU A 787 9.95 -14.53 57.02
C GLU A 787 8.47 -14.19 56.93
N SER A 788 8.02 -13.62 55.82
CA SER A 788 6.64 -13.17 55.67
C SER A 788 5.63 -14.29 55.42
N THR A 789 6.08 -15.48 54.98
CA THR A 789 5.19 -16.61 54.67
C THR A 789 5.14 -17.70 55.76
N LEU A 790 5.90 -17.53 56.85
CA LEU A 790 5.88 -18.48 57.97
C LEU A 790 4.57 -18.36 58.78
N GLY A 791 3.99 -19.49 59.14
CA GLY A 791 2.80 -19.53 60.01
C GLY A 791 1.48 -19.09 59.36
N MET A 792 1.44 -18.99 58.02
CA MET A 792 0.22 -18.66 57.28
C MET A 792 -0.83 -19.78 57.33
N LEU A 793 -2.10 -19.38 57.40
CA LEU A 793 -3.25 -20.26 57.23
C LEU A 793 -3.30 -20.79 55.79
N GLU A 794 -4.00 -21.90 55.58
CA GLU A 794 -4.15 -22.51 54.26
C GLU A 794 -4.86 -21.58 53.27
N LEU A 795 -5.90 -20.88 53.72
CA LEU A 795 -6.59 -19.86 52.92
C LEU A 795 -5.63 -18.75 52.46
N ASP A 796 -4.77 -18.24 53.34
CA ASP A 796 -3.80 -17.19 53.00
C ASP A 796 -2.79 -17.66 51.93
N ARG A 797 -2.42 -18.94 51.95
CA ARG A 797 -1.53 -19.52 50.94
C ARG A 797 -2.20 -19.55 49.57
N TRP A 798 -3.45 -19.99 49.49
CA TRP A 798 -4.20 -19.97 48.24
C TRP A 798 -4.42 -18.54 47.73
N LEU A 799 -4.72 -17.58 48.62
CA LEU A 799 -4.88 -16.17 48.24
C LEU A 799 -3.58 -15.55 47.69
N LEU A 800 -2.39 -15.99 48.14
CA LEU A 800 -1.10 -15.54 47.58
C LEU A 800 -0.92 -15.93 46.10
N LEU A 801 -1.61 -16.97 45.63
CA LEU A 801 -1.56 -17.42 44.24
C LEU A 801 -2.74 -16.87 43.44
N ILE A 802 -3.96 -17.06 43.96
CA ILE A 802 -5.21 -16.75 43.26
C ILE A 802 -5.34 -15.25 43.00
N VAL A 803 -4.99 -14.39 43.97
CA VAL A 803 -5.16 -12.94 43.79
C VAL A 803 -4.24 -12.39 42.70
N PRO A 804 -2.91 -12.62 42.72
CA PRO A 804 -2.05 -12.16 41.63
C PRO A 804 -2.35 -12.81 40.27
N ALA A 805 -2.65 -14.12 40.24
CA ALA A 805 -2.95 -14.81 38.98
C ALA A 805 -4.28 -14.35 38.38
N GLY A 806 -5.32 -14.24 39.21
CA GLY A 806 -6.62 -13.72 38.80
C GLY A 806 -6.54 -12.26 38.36
N LEU A 807 -5.77 -11.43 39.08
CA LEU A 807 -5.55 -10.03 38.68
C LEU A 807 -4.77 -9.94 37.37
N LEU A 808 -3.76 -10.77 37.13
CA LEU A 808 -3.02 -10.81 35.86
C LEU A 808 -3.96 -11.15 34.70
N VAL A 809 -4.72 -12.25 34.80
CA VAL A 809 -5.66 -12.67 33.76
C VAL A 809 -6.72 -11.60 33.54
N ALA A 810 -7.34 -11.07 34.60
CA ALA A 810 -8.35 -10.02 34.48
C ALA A 810 -7.78 -8.74 33.88
N THR A 811 -6.57 -8.31 34.26
CA THR A 811 -5.94 -7.12 33.69
C THR A 811 -5.67 -7.29 32.20
N ARG A 812 -5.19 -8.47 31.78
CA ARG A 812 -4.93 -8.73 30.35
C ARG A 812 -6.22 -8.87 29.55
N ALA A 813 -7.24 -9.49 30.10
CA ALA A 813 -8.54 -9.57 29.46
C ALA A 813 -9.19 -8.18 29.29
N VAL A 814 -9.07 -7.31 30.29
CA VAL A 814 -9.52 -5.90 30.18
C VAL A 814 -8.68 -5.15 29.16
N GLN A 815 -7.36 -5.32 29.16
CA GLN A 815 -6.46 -4.66 28.20
C GLN A 815 -6.77 -5.02 26.74
N THR A 816 -7.26 -6.23 26.50
CA THR A 816 -7.62 -6.71 25.15
C THR A 816 -9.12 -6.60 24.87
N SER A 817 -9.87 -5.86 25.69
CA SER A 817 -11.33 -5.74 25.59
C SER A 817 -12.08 -7.08 25.54
N PHE A 818 -11.50 -8.17 26.05
CA PHE A 818 -11.99 -9.55 25.91
C PHE A 818 -12.16 -9.99 24.43
N LEU A 819 -11.38 -9.41 23.51
CA LEU A 819 -11.37 -9.74 22.09
C LEU A 819 -10.14 -10.57 21.73
N SER A 820 -8.95 -10.21 22.23
CA SER A 820 -7.73 -10.98 21.93
C SER A 820 -7.46 -12.14 22.89
N TRP A 821 -7.88 -13.34 22.47
CA TRP A 821 -7.57 -14.60 23.15
C TRP A 821 -6.16 -15.07 22.84
N THR A 822 -5.63 -14.78 21.66
CA THR A 822 -4.27 -15.15 21.26
C THR A 822 -3.23 -14.44 22.15
N HIS A 823 -3.39 -13.13 22.38
CA HIS A 823 -2.54 -12.38 23.30
C HIS A 823 -2.59 -12.95 24.73
N LEU A 824 -3.80 -13.29 25.20
CA LEU A 824 -3.98 -13.87 26.53
C LEU A 824 -3.31 -15.25 26.64
N ALA A 825 -3.47 -16.11 25.63
CA ALA A 825 -2.90 -17.46 25.59
C ALA A 825 -1.36 -17.42 25.61
N VAL A 826 -0.75 -16.55 24.80
CA VAL A 826 0.71 -16.39 24.76
C VAL A 826 1.25 -15.90 26.10
N ILE A 827 0.67 -14.84 26.69
CA ILE A 827 1.13 -14.30 27.96
C ILE A 827 0.92 -15.27 29.11
N VAL A 828 -0.27 -15.85 29.25
CA VAL A 828 -0.58 -16.79 30.32
C VAL A 828 0.26 -18.05 30.17
N GLY A 829 0.44 -18.55 28.95
CA GLY A 829 1.30 -19.69 28.63
C GLY A 829 2.75 -19.45 29.08
N ALA A 830 3.33 -18.29 28.74
CA ALA A 830 4.68 -17.91 29.18
C ALA A 830 4.82 -17.91 30.71
N TRP A 831 3.83 -17.34 31.42
CA TRP A 831 3.80 -17.30 32.89
C TRP A 831 3.62 -18.68 33.53
N VAL A 832 2.79 -19.54 32.93
CA VAL A 832 2.59 -20.92 33.39
C VAL A 832 3.89 -21.72 33.24
N VAL A 833 4.56 -21.64 32.08
CA VAL A 833 5.86 -22.29 31.86
C VAL A 833 6.89 -21.80 32.87
N PHE A 834 7.00 -20.48 33.07
CA PHE A 834 7.88 -19.89 34.08
C PHE A 834 7.60 -20.45 35.49
N ALA A 835 6.33 -20.49 35.89
CA ALA A 835 5.92 -20.99 37.20
C ALA A 835 6.20 -22.49 37.37
N LEU A 836 5.94 -23.30 36.34
CA LEU A 836 6.18 -24.75 36.34
C LEU A 836 7.67 -25.06 36.46
N VAL A 837 8.52 -24.40 35.67
CA VAL A 837 9.97 -24.61 35.72
C VAL A 837 10.54 -24.20 37.08
N LEU A 838 10.12 -23.06 37.64
CA LEU A 838 10.49 -22.69 39.01
C LEU A 838 10.01 -23.74 40.03
N ARG A 839 8.79 -24.25 39.89
CA ARG A 839 8.22 -25.26 40.78
C ARG A 839 8.99 -26.58 40.74
N LEU A 840 9.55 -26.96 39.59
CA LEU A 840 10.41 -28.13 39.44
C LEU A 840 11.73 -27.98 40.22
N PHE A 841 12.39 -26.81 40.14
CA PHE A 841 13.64 -26.58 40.90
C PHE A 841 13.44 -26.45 42.41
N VAL A 842 12.28 -25.96 42.83
CA VAL A 842 11.94 -25.74 44.24
C VAL A 842 11.28 -26.99 44.85
N TRP A 843 11.20 -28.13 44.15
CA TRP A 843 10.34 -29.27 44.49
C TRP A 843 10.30 -29.70 45.97
N GLU A 844 11.46 -29.85 46.60
CA GLU A 844 11.58 -30.26 48.01
C GLU A 844 11.45 -29.12 49.03
N ARG A 845 11.30 -27.87 48.55
CA ARG A 845 11.28 -26.64 49.34
C ARG A 845 9.94 -25.93 49.22
N SER A 846 9.71 -24.98 50.12
CA SER A 846 8.48 -24.18 50.12
C SER A 846 8.47 -23.20 48.93
N PRO A 847 7.47 -23.27 48.03
CA PRO A 847 7.35 -22.34 46.90
C PRO A 847 6.77 -20.98 47.31
N TRP A 848 6.10 -20.91 48.47
CA TRP A 848 5.36 -19.75 48.93
C TRP A 848 6.15 -18.43 49.01
N PRO A 849 7.43 -18.39 49.43
CA PRO A 849 8.22 -17.16 49.41
C PRO A 849 8.41 -16.58 48.01
N VAL A 850 8.57 -17.45 47.00
CA VAL A 850 8.78 -17.03 45.61
C VAL A 850 7.45 -16.60 45.00
N ILE A 851 6.38 -17.35 45.26
CA ILE A 851 5.00 -16.99 44.87
C ILE A 851 4.63 -15.62 45.46
N ALA A 852 4.94 -15.35 46.74
CA ALA A 852 4.67 -14.06 47.36
C ALA A 852 5.47 -12.90 46.71
N ALA A 853 6.73 -13.15 46.35
CA ALA A 853 7.58 -12.14 45.71
C ALA A 853 7.12 -11.84 44.27
N VAL A 854 7.04 -12.88 43.44
CA VAL A 854 6.58 -12.78 42.03
C VAL A 854 5.16 -12.24 41.97
N GLY A 855 4.23 -12.83 42.71
CA GLY A 855 2.84 -12.41 42.77
C GLY A 855 2.69 -10.95 43.22
N GLY A 856 3.53 -10.48 44.16
CA GLY A 856 3.49 -9.09 44.56
C GLY A 856 4.02 -8.09 43.54
N VAL A 857 5.02 -8.49 42.74
CA VAL A 857 5.47 -7.66 41.61
C VAL A 857 4.43 -7.68 40.49
N VAL A 858 3.79 -8.83 40.23
CA VAL A 858 2.68 -8.95 39.28
C VAL A 858 1.54 -8.01 39.65
N VAL A 859 1.14 -7.94 40.93
CA VAL A 859 0.11 -6.98 41.39
C VAL A 859 0.54 -5.53 41.12
N LEU A 860 1.81 -5.16 41.38
CA LEU A 860 2.30 -3.81 41.08
C LEU A 860 2.27 -3.50 39.57
N ARG A 861 2.62 -4.47 38.73
CA ARG A 861 2.54 -4.33 37.27
C ARG A 861 1.09 -4.18 36.80
N CYS A 862 0.18 -4.97 37.34
CA CYS A 862 -1.25 -4.84 37.09
C CYS A 862 -1.77 -3.47 37.49
N ILE A 863 -1.35 -2.92 38.64
CA ILE A 863 -1.75 -1.56 39.06
C ILE A 863 -1.33 -0.51 38.02
N VAL A 864 -0.12 -0.59 37.47
CA VAL A 864 0.34 0.35 36.44
C VAL A 864 -0.49 0.25 35.16
N THR A 865 -0.74 -0.96 34.67
CA THR A 865 -1.59 -1.18 33.49
C THR A 865 -3.05 -0.76 33.75
N LEU A 866 -3.64 -1.17 34.88
CA LEU A 866 -5.02 -0.81 35.25
C LEU A 866 -5.19 0.70 35.46
N PHE A 867 -4.17 1.41 35.95
CA PHE A 867 -4.20 2.86 36.05
C PHE A 867 -4.28 3.50 34.66
N ALA A 868 -3.45 3.07 33.72
CA ALA A 868 -3.48 3.58 32.35
C ALA A 868 -4.82 3.28 31.67
N LEU A 869 -5.41 2.09 31.90
CA LEU A 869 -6.72 1.70 31.36
C LEU A 869 -7.91 2.38 32.07
N SER A 870 -7.71 3.04 33.22
CA SER A 870 -8.82 3.52 34.07
C SER A 870 -9.49 4.80 33.57
N PHE A 871 -8.91 5.48 32.57
CA PHE A 871 -9.43 6.74 32.04
C PHE A 871 -10.55 6.46 31.05
N THR A 872 -10.20 6.05 29.83
CA THR A 872 -11.12 5.72 28.72
C THR A 872 -10.84 4.34 28.16
N GLY A 873 -10.37 3.40 28.99
CA GLY A 873 -10.24 1.99 28.60
C GLY A 873 -8.99 1.70 27.75
N PRO A 874 -8.98 0.55 27.04
CA PRO A 874 -7.93 0.18 26.11
C PRO A 874 -7.69 1.17 24.98
N GLY A 875 -8.73 1.74 24.36
CA GLY A 875 -8.61 2.76 23.32
C GLY A 875 -7.83 3.97 23.82
N GLY A 876 -8.20 4.55 24.96
CA GLY A 876 -7.43 5.65 25.57
C GLY A 876 -5.99 5.31 25.95
N TYR A 877 -5.71 4.05 26.29
CA TYR A 877 -4.34 3.59 26.54
C TYR A 877 -3.50 3.58 25.26
N TRP A 878 -4.07 3.12 24.15
CA TRP A 878 -3.38 3.10 22.85
C TRP A 878 -3.29 4.50 22.24
N PHE A 879 -4.33 5.32 22.37
CA PHE A 879 -4.30 6.73 22.01
C PHE A 879 -3.09 7.44 22.62
N ALA A 880 -2.94 7.39 23.95
CA ALA A 880 -1.80 8.00 24.63
C ALA A 880 -0.46 7.33 24.26
N PHE A 881 -0.46 6.06 23.88
CA PHE A 881 0.74 5.39 23.39
C PHE A 881 1.18 5.96 22.05
N TRP A 882 0.27 6.21 21.11
CA TRP A 882 0.60 6.72 19.78
C TRP A 882 0.93 8.23 19.80
N THR A 883 0.11 9.02 20.48
CA THR A 883 0.11 10.49 20.37
C THR A 883 0.92 11.23 21.42
N ASP A 884 1.25 10.61 22.58
CA ASP A 884 2.00 11.25 23.67
C ASP A 884 3.35 10.55 23.96
N PRO A 885 4.47 11.05 23.41
CA PRO A 885 5.80 10.47 23.64
C PRO A 885 6.23 10.45 25.11
N LEU A 886 5.78 11.41 25.93
CA LEU A 886 6.14 11.49 27.34
C LEU A 886 5.41 10.41 28.14
N LEU A 887 4.09 10.28 27.96
CA LEU A 887 3.30 9.24 28.62
C LEU A 887 3.74 7.84 28.19
N ARG A 888 3.97 7.63 26.88
CA ARG A 888 4.57 6.40 26.34
C ARG A 888 5.89 6.09 27.05
N THR A 889 6.79 7.07 27.14
CA THR A 889 8.11 6.89 27.76
C THR A 889 8.03 6.53 29.23
N VAL A 890 7.20 7.24 29.99
CA VAL A 890 7.00 6.99 31.42
C VAL A 890 6.41 5.60 31.64
N TYR A 891 5.38 5.23 30.87
CA TYR A 891 4.74 3.93 30.99
C TYR A 891 5.72 2.78 30.67
N ILE A 892 6.40 2.82 29.53
CA ILE A 892 7.38 1.78 29.14
C ILE A 892 8.48 1.65 30.19
N SER A 893 9.01 2.77 30.68
CA SER A 893 10.07 2.78 31.70
C SER A 893 9.67 2.03 32.97
N ILE A 894 8.47 2.33 33.49
CA ILE A 894 7.94 1.70 34.70
C ILE A 894 7.56 0.25 34.45
N ALA A 895 6.87 -0.04 33.34
CA ALA A 895 6.42 -1.38 32.99
C ALA A 895 7.59 -2.34 32.77
N PHE A 896 8.64 -1.89 32.07
CA PHE A 896 9.89 -2.63 31.87
C PHE A 896 10.62 -2.87 33.20
N ALA A 897 10.78 -1.82 34.02
CA ALA A 897 11.44 -1.96 35.31
C ALA A 897 10.73 -2.97 36.22
N LEU A 898 9.39 -2.94 36.26
CA LEU A 898 8.59 -3.91 37.00
C LEU A 898 8.68 -5.32 36.41
N PHE A 899 8.73 -5.46 35.08
CA PHE A 899 8.91 -6.75 34.42
C PHE A 899 10.25 -7.39 34.81
N VAL A 900 11.36 -6.65 34.70
CA VAL A 900 12.68 -7.17 35.10
C VAL A 900 12.74 -7.42 36.61
N TRP A 901 12.09 -6.56 37.41
CA TRP A 901 12.01 -6.71 38.86
C TRP A 901 11.34 -8.02 39.28
N VAL A 902 10.43 -8.61 38.49
CA VAL A 902 9.87 -9.96 38.76
C VAL A 902 11.01 -10.97 38.95
N PHE A 903 11.94 -11.00 38.01
CA PHE A 903 13.04 -11.97 38.01
C PHE A 903 14.04 -11.70 39.14
N VAL A 904 14.36 -10.42 39.38
CA VAL A 904 15.22 -10.00 40.51
C VAL A 904 14.59 -10.41 41.84
N ALA A 905 13.29 -10.12 42.04
CA ALA A 905 12.56 -10.44 43.26
C ALA A 905 12.46 -11.95 43.49
N ALA A 906 12.20 -12.73 42.44
CA ALA A 906 12.21 -14.19 42.49
C ALA A 906 13.59 -14.73 42.94
N GLY A 907 14.68 -14.23 42.34
CA GLY A 907 16.04 -14.64 42.65
C GLY A 907 16.44 -14.29 44.09
N TRP A 908 16.10 -13.09 44.54
CA TRP A 908 16.38 -12.65 45.90
C TRP A 908 15.55 -13.40 46.95
N ALA A 909 14.29 -13.73 46.66
CA ALA A 909 13.47 -14.58 47.51
C ALA A 909 14.02 -16.02 47.60
N LEU A 910 14.46 -16.58 46.48
CA LEU A 910 15.11 -17.90 46.42
C LEU A 910 16.45 -17.93 47.14
N SER A 911 17.23 -16.85 47.11
CA SER A 911 18.54 -16.76 47.77
C SER A 911 18.48 -16.92 49.31
N ALA A 912 17.30 -16.80 49.91
CA ALA A 912 17.05 -17.09 51.33
C ALA A 912 16.86 -18.59 51.62
N GLN A 913 16.71 -19.41 50.58
CA GLN A 913 16.51 -20.86 50.66
C GLN A 913 17.66 -21.66 50.03
N VAL A 914 18.29 -21.10 49.00
CA VAL A 914 19.44 -21.69 48.29
C VAL A 914 20.57 -20.68 48.14
N ARG A 915 21.78 -21.15 47.78
CA ARG A 915 22.90 -20.23 47.50
C ARG A 915 22.54 -19.29 46.34
N ALA A 916 22.97 -18.04 46.42
CA ALA A 916 22.68 -16.99 45.43
C ALA A 916 22.89 -17.45 43.98
N ARG A 917 24.03 -18.12 43.69
CA ARG A 917 24.30 -18.71 42.37
C ARG A 917 23.18 -19.62 41.85
N ARG A 918 22.67 -20.53 42.69
CA ARG A 918 21.59 -21.46 42.29
C ARG A 918 20.25 -20.75 42.16
N ALA A 919 19.98 -19.75 43.00
CA ALA A 919 18.79 -18.93 42.88
C ALA A 919 18.74 -18.20 41.53
N THR A 920 19.86 -17.58 41.13
CA THR A 920 20.02 -17.00 39.79
C THR A 920 19.82 -18.04 38.70
N GLY A 921 20.41 -19.24 38.86
CA GLY A 921 20.24 -20.34 37.90
C GLY A 921 18.78 -20.77 37.71
N TYR A 922 18.01 -20.91 38.79
CA TYR A 922 16.60 -21.29 38.72
C TYR A 922 15.75 -20.24 37.99
N VAL A 923 15.99 -18.95 38.27
CA VAL A 923 15.25 -17.86 37.62
C VAL A 923 15.60 -17.74 36.14
N LEU A 924 16.89 -17.82 35.79
CA LEU A 924 17.32 -17.79 34.39
C LEU A 924 16.76 -18.99 33.61
N ALA A 925 16.74 -20.18 34.23
CA ALA A 925 16.16 -21.36 33.62
C ALA A 925 14.66 -21.19 33.35
N ALA A 926 13.91 -20.66 34.32
CA ALA A 926 12.48 -20.43 34.17
C ALA A 926 12.16 -19.31 33.18
N ALA A 927 12.91 -18.20 33.21
CA ALA A 927 12.75 -17.09 32.27
C ALA A 927 13.07 -17.53 30.84
N GLY A 928 14.17 -18.28 30.67
CA GLY A 928 14.56 -18.85 29.39
C GLY A 928 13.51 -19.80 28.81
N ALA A 929 12.97 -20.71 29.63
CA ALA A 929 11.88 -21.59 29.21
C ALA A 929 10.58 -20.82 28.88
N GLY A 930 10.24 -19.81 29.68
CA GLY A 930 9.05 -18.97 29.47
C GLY A 930 9.12 -18.11 28.20
N LEU A 931 10.31 -17.84 27.66
CA LEU A 931 10.51 -17.23 26.34
C LEU A 931 10.58 -18.28 25.23
N LEU A 932 11.34 -19.36 25.45
CA LEU A 932 11.58 -20.43 24.47
C LEU A 932 10.28 -21.08 23.99
N VAL A 933 9.38 -21.46 24.91
CA VAL A 933 8.19 -22.24 24.54
C VAL A 933 7.22 -21.44 23.66
N PRO A 934 6.81 -20.20 24.01
CA PRO A 934 6.00 -19.38 23.12
C PRO A 934 6.70 -19.04 21.81
N ALA A 935 8.01 -18.77 21.83
CA ALA A 935 8.77 -18.44 20.62
C ALA A 935 8.83 -19.60 19.62
N VAL A 936 9.01 -20.84 20.10
CA VAL A 936 8.92 -22.05 19.26
C VAL A 936 7.50 -22.27 18.75
N ALA A 937 6.47 -22.00 19.56
CA ALA A 937 5.08 -22.11 19.10
C ALA A 937 4.76 -21.12 17.98
N VAL A 938 5.16 -19.85 18.13
CA VAL A 938 5.01 -18.83 17.07
C VAL A 938 5.83 -19.21 15.83
N GLY A 939 7.10 -19.62 16.00
CA GLY A 939 7.94 -20.05 14.89
C GLY A 939 7.40 -21.28 14.14
N ALA A 940 6.67 -22.16 14.82
CA ALA A 940 6.03 -23.33 14.20
C ALA A 940 4.72 -23.00 13.47
N ILE A 941 3.99 -21.97 13.91
CA ILE A 941 2.79 -21.46 13.23
C ILE A 941 3.17 -20.63 12.00
N GLY A 942 4.28 -19.89 12.09
CA GLY A 942 4.67 -18.85 11.13
C GLY A 942 4.49 -17.47 11.76
N LEU A 943 5.51 -16.60 11.62
CA LEU A 943 5.49 -15.26 12.23
C LEU A 943 4.38 -14.39 11.65
N GLU A 944 4.26 -14.35 10.32
CA GLU A 944 3.25 -13.58 9.60
C GLU A 944 1.84 -13.95 10.08
N THR A 945 1.46 -15.22 9.95
CA THR A 945 0.16 -15.74 10.39
C THR A 945 -0.15 -15.41 11.86
N ALA A 946 0.84 -15.53 12.74
CA ALA A 946 0.66 -15.22 14.15
C ALA A 946 0.46 -13.71 14.42
N LEU A 947 1.18 -12.85 13.69
CA LEU A 947 1.05 -11.39 13.82
C LEU A 947 -0.26 -10.90 13.20
N THR A 948 -0.68 -11.42 12.05
CA THR A 948 -1.96 -11.05 11.41
C THR A 948 -3.14 -11.40 12.32
N LEU A 949 -3.20 -12.64 12.84
CA LEU A 949 -4.24 -13.04 13.80
C LEU A 949 -4.23 -12.17 15.05
N TRP A 950 -3.03 -11.87 15.58
CA TRP A 950 -2.91 -11.02 16.76
C TRP A 950 -3.38 -9.58 16.47
N ASN A 951 -3.08 -9.04 15.29
CA ASN A 951 -3.49 -7.70 14.91
C ASN A 951 -5.00 -7.62 14.63
N ASP A 952 -5.63 -8.64 14.03
CA ASP A 952 -7.08 -8.71 13.85
C ASP A 952 -7.82 -8.58 15.19
N GLU A 953 -7.31 -9.27 16.20
CA GLU A 953 -7.89 -9.26 17.54
C GLU A 953 -7.60 -7.96 18.32
N MET A 954 -6.46 -7.30 18.05
CA MET A 954 -6.00 -6.15 18.83
C MET A 954 -6.29 -4.78 18.18
N GLY A 955 -6.29 -4.68 16.85
CA GLY A 955 -6.52 -3.45 16.08
C GLY A 955 -5.47 -2.37 16.29
N LEU A 956 -4.18 -2.73 16.23
CA LEU A 956 -3.10 -1.78 16.53
C LEU A 956 -2.44 -1.23 15.28
N LEU A 957 -2.12 -2.10 14.34
CA LEU A 957 -1.47 -1.74 13.08
C LEU A 957 -2.52 -1.74 11.96
N PRO A 958 -2.25 -1.03 10.84
CA PRO A 958 -3.12 -1.04 9.66
C PRO A 958 -3.57 -2.45 9.29
N TRP A 959 -4.88 -2.64 9.19
CA TRP A 959 -5.47 -3.97 9.00
C TRP A 959 -5.21 -4.54 7.60
N GLY A 960 -5.33 -3.70 6.57
CA GLY A 960 -5.09 -4.11 5.18
C GLY A 960 -3.63 -4.42 4.88
N LEU A 961 -2.69 -3.75 5.56
CA LEU A 961 -1.24 -3.97 5.44
C LEU A 961 -0.88 -5.44 5.67
N ALA A 962 -1.51 -6.10 6.65
CA ALA A 962 -1.28 -7.50 6.96
C ALA A 962 -1.78 -8.48 5.89
N ARG A 963 -2.69 -8.05 5.01
CA ARG A 963 -3.38 -8.89 4.02
C ARG A 963 -2.88 -8.64 2.60
N ILE A 964 -2.46 -7.41 2.31
CA ILE A 964 -2.01 -6.99 0.99
C ILE A 964 -0.49 -7.15 0.89
N LEU A 965 0.25 -6.56 1.84
CA LEU A 965 1.72 -6.51 1.80
C LEU A 965 2.39 -7.50 2.76
N GLY A 966 1.67 -7.95 3.79
CA GLY A 966 2.20 -8.77 4.88
C GLY A 966 2.97 -7.94 5.91
N ILE A 967 2.70 -8.13 7.20
CA ILE A 967 3.31 -7.36 8.31
C ILE A 967 4.83 -7.54 8.33
N THR A 968 5.33 -8.75 8.11
CA THR A 968 6.75 -9.06 8.20
C THR A 968 7.54 -8.56 7.00
N THR A 969 6.96 -8.64 5.80
CA THR A 969 7.55 -8.08 4.57
C THR A 969 7.60 -6.56 4.68
N TYR A 970 6.46 -5.94 4.98
CA TYR A 970 6.33 -4.48 4.98
C TYR A 970 7.12 -3.78 6.09
N LEU A 971 7.20 -4.37 7.29
CA LEU A 971 7.99 -3.83 8.41
C LEU A 971 9.42 -4.41 8.48
N GLU A 972 9.85 -5.13 7.44
CA GLU A 972 11.15 -5.83 7.36
C GLU A 972 11.49 -6.65 8.61
N ILE A 973 10.47 -7.27 9.24
CA ILE A 973 10.68 -8.08 10.44
C ILE A 973 11.25 -9.43 9.98
N PRO A 974 12.50 -9.78 10.35
CA PRO A 974 13.11 -11.00 9.84
C PRO A 974 12.29 -12.22 10.25
N SER A 975 11.98 -13.11 9.30
CA SER A 975 11.23 -14.36 9.55
C SER A 975 11.91 -15.25 10.60
N VAL A 976 13.21 -15.08 10.82
CA VAL A 976 14.02 -15.76 11.85
C VAL A 976 13.79 -15.23 13.27
N THR A 977 13.05 -14.14 13.46
CA THR A 977 12.85 -13.48 14.76
C THR A 977 12.33 -14.42 15.87
N PRO A 978 11.31 -15.28 15.64
CA PRO A 978 10.87 -16.25 16.66
C PRO A 978 11.97 -17.25 17.02
N TRP A 979 12.77 -17.66 16.03
CA TRP A 979 13.88 -18.60 16.24
C TRP A 979 15.05 -17.96 16.98
N ALA A 980 15.35 -16.68 16.73
CA ALA A 980 16.32 -15.91 17.50
C ALA A 980 15.87 -15.76 18.97
N ALA A 981 14.59 -15.45 19.21
CA ALA A 981 14.01 -15.40 20.55
C ALA A 981 14.04 -16.77 21.25
N ALA A 982 13.74 -17.85 20.52
CA ALA A 982 13.85 -19.22 20.99
C ALA A 982 15.29 -19.59 21.36
N ALA A 983 16.27 -19.27 20.50
CA ALA A 983 17.68 -19.52 20.74
C ALA A 983 18.19 -18.77 21.98
N PHE A 984 17.81 -17.49 22.14
CA PHE A 984 18.12 -16.70 23.32
C PHE A 984 17.48 -17.29 24.59
N GLY A 985 16.20 -17.67 24.52
CA GLY A 985 15.51 -18.37 25.60
C GLY A 985 16.18 -19.69 25.99
N GLY A 986 16.62 -20.48 24.98
CA GLY A 986 17.38 -21.71 25.15
C GLY A 986 18.74 -21.49 25.80
N ALA A 987 19.46 -20.44 25.41
CA ALA A 987 20.74 -20.06 26.02
C ALA A 987 20.56 -19.69 27.51
N LEU A 988 19.55 -18.87 27.82
CA LEU A 988 19.19 -18.55 29.21
C LEU A 988 18.82 -19.81 30.01
N LEU A 989 18.10 -20.75 29.39
CA LEU A 989 17.73 -22.03 29.99
C LEU A 989 18.98 -22.86 30.35
N VAL A 990 19.91 -23.01 29.40
CA VAL A 990 21.16 -23.77 29.58
C VAL A 990 22.05 -23.12 30.65
N VAL A 991 22.28 -21.80 30.58
CA VAL A 991 23.05 -21.07 31.59
C VAL A 991 22.40 -21.23 32.96
N GLY A 992 21.07 -21.12 33.03
CA GLY A 992 20.30 -21.34 34.24
C GLY A 992 20.52 -22.73 34.85
N LEU A 993 20.45 -23.78 34.02
CA LEU A 993 20.72 -25.16 34.40
C LEU A 993 22.16 -25.36 34.91
N LEU A 994 23.17 -24.82 34.21
CA LEU A 994 24.57 -24.92 34.62
C LEU A 994 24.86 -24.22 35.96
N LEU A 995 24.18 -23.11 36.23
CA LEU A 995 24.27 -22.41 37.51
C LEU A 995 23.52 -23.13 38.64
N ALA A 996 22.47 -23.90 38.29
CA ALA A 996 21.70 -24.71 39.22
C ALA A 996 22.45 -25.97 39.70
N VAL A 997 23.35 -26.55 38.88
CA VAL A 997 24.08 -27.80 39.19
C VAL A 997 25.06 -27.64 40.38
N PRO A 998 25.12 -28.60 41.33
CA PRO A 998 26.15 -28.67 42.37
C PRO A 998 27.54 -28.97 41.79
N TRP A 999 28.42 -27.97 41.63
CA TRP A 999 29.83 -28.26 41.37
C TRP A 999 30.49 -28.79 42.65
N ARG A 1000 30.73 -30.12 42.71
CA ARG A 1000 31.65 -30.70 43.70
C ARG A 1000 33.06 -30.28 43.30
N ARG A 1001 33.69 -29.37 44.04
CA ARG A 1001 35.15 -29.20 43.97
C ARG A 1001 35.78 -30.53 44.40
N GLN A 1002 36.35 -31.29 43.46
CA GLN A 1002 37.32 -32.33 43.82
C GLN A 1002 38.47 -31.62 44.53
N ARG A 1003 38.57 -31.82 45.86
CA ARG A 1003 39.81 -31.54 46.59
C ARG A 1003 40.81 -32.59 46.10
N GLY A 1004 41.83 -32.14 45.36
CA GLY A 1004 42.97 -32.98 44.99
C GLY A 1004 43.58 -33.60 46.25
N ALA A 1005 43.76 -34.91 46.20
CA ALA A 1005 44.47 -35.67 47.22
C ALA A 1005 45.94 -35.22 47.24
N ALA A 1006 46.42 -34.77 48.39
CA ALA A 1006 47.84 -34.71 48.70
C ALA A 1006 48.14 -35.87 49.66
N SER A 1007 48.76 -36.93 49.14
CA SER A 1007 49.41 -38.01 49.87
C SER A 1007 50.90 -37.95 49.51
N GLY A 1008 51.75 -37.40 50.36
CA GLY A 1008 52.71 -38.14 51.22
C GLY A 1008 54.17 -37.76 50.84
N PRO A 1009 55.24 -38.17 51.59
CA PRO A 1009 55.25 -39.17 52.65
C PRO A 1009 56.07 -38.81 53.92
N SER A 1010 55.90 -39.65 54.95
CA SER A 1010 57.00 -40.22 55.73
C SER A 1010 57.23 -41.64 55.26
#